data_AF-A0AAW0T1X6-F1
#
_entry.id   AF-A0AAW0T1X6-F1
#
_cell.length_a   1.000
_cell.length_b   1.000
_cell.length_c   1.000
_cell.angle_alpha   90.00
_cell.angle_beta   90.00
_cell.angle_gamma   90.00
#
_symmetry.space_group_name_H-M   'P 1'
#
loop_
_entity.id
_entity.type
_entity.pdbx_description
1 polymer ?
#
loop_
_entity_poly.entity_id
_entity_poly.type
_entity_poly.pdbx_seq_one_letter_code
_entity_poly.pdbx_strand_id
1 'polypeptide(L)'
;MTMKPVTETERNTSPQDCAGCGKRINDRFLLKALEMYWHEDCLKCGCCDCRLGEVGSTLFTKGNLILCRRDYLRLFGTTGYCSACSKVIPAFEMVMRARNNVYHLECFACQQCNHRFCVGDKFYLCDNKILCEYDYEERLVFASMACTPSSLAQLKRQIGGLDGPTVIEDVRKGQTPPTATPSLHPTPLHHHHHTTTPSQQPQQQQQQQTTPQLLQQGPGQTGTQTQQQQHQTQQGSQQRPMLPVFTCSSPRHLNKGTPGHLTTMLGHFRRVTRACGAFRSKINVAVAPATSLRFLGTSSRFQTPNATDVSEDSPERWPLYLDAQATTPLDPRVLDAMLPYLTHQYGNPHSRTHSYGWESERAVETARQQVADLIGADKKEIIFTSGATESNNISVKGVARFYKSKKRHVITTQTEHKCVLDSCRALENEGWEVTYLPVQKSGRISVEELEKSLRPDTALVSVMTVNNEIGVIQPIKEIGAICRAHKVFFHTDAAQAVGKIPVNVHDLNVDLMSISGHKIYGPKGIGCLYVRRRPRVRVEALMSGGGQERGMRSGTVPTPLVVGLGAACNIAQQEMEYDHAWVSKLSNMLVDSITSRTSHIIRNGDPEHSYPGCVNLSFAYVEGESLLMALKDVALSSGSACTSASLEPSYVLRAIGAEEDLAHSSIRFGLGRFTTVDEVKYTADKCVQHVNRLREMSPLWEMVQEGIDLKSIQWSQH
;
A
#
# COMPACT_ATOMS: atom_id res chain seq x y z
N MET A 1 4.04 23.53 45.97
CA MET A 1 2.95 22.86 46.74
C MET A 1 3.57 21.90 47.73
N THR A 2 2.97 21.72 48.91
CA THR A 2 3.38 20.68 49.88
C THR A 2 2.16 19.93 50.41
N MET A 3 2.28 18.61 50.54
CA MET A 3 1.29 17.76 51.20
C MET A 3 1.76 17.46 52.62
N LYS A 4 0.85 17.50 53.60
CA LYS A 4 1.15 17.13 54.99
C LYS A 4 0.08 16.17 55.55
N PRO A 5 0.46 15.15 56.34
CA PRO A 5 -0.49 14.42 57.18
C PRO A 5 -1.01 15.32 58.30
N VAL A 6 -2.30 15.25 58.61
CA VAL A 6 -2.91 16.09 59.65
C VAL A 6 -2.72 15.45 61.03
N THR A 7 -1.94 16.10 61.90
CA THR A 7 -1.74 15.62 63.28
C THR A 7 -3.03 15.72 64.11
N GLU A 8 -3.09 14.99 65.22
CA GLU A 8 -4.29 14.98 66.09
C GLU A 8 -4.43 16.30 66.88
N THR A 9 -3.31 16.97 67.17
CA THR A 9 -3.27 18.31 67.77
C THR A 9 -3.75 19.40 66.82
N GLU A 10 -3.40 19.35 65.52
CA GLU A 10 -3.87 20.30 64.51
C GLU A 10 -5.39 20.25 64.32
N ARG A 11 -6.00 19.04 64.34
CA ARG A 11 -7.45 18.85 64.13
C ARG A 11 -8.35 19.59 65.12
N ASN A 12 -7.86 19.83 66.34
CA ASN A 12 -8.64 20.42 67.44
C ASN A 12 -8.33 21.91 67.74
N THR A 13 -7.33 22.52 67.09
CA THR A 13 -6.82 23.85 67.50
C THR A 13 -6.99 24.98 66.49
N SER A 14 -7.29 24.69 65.21
CA SER A 14 -7.80 25.70 64.27
C SER A 14 -8.64 25.06 63.16
N PRO A 15 -9.76 25.69 62.72
CA PRO A 15 -10.46 25.24 61.52
C PRO A 15 -9.64 25.63 60.28
N GLN A 16 -9.30 24.65 59.46
CA GLN A 16 -8.73 24.89 58.13
C GLN A 16 -9.77 24.53 57.08
N ASP A 17 -10.48 25.55 56.63
CA ASP A 17 -11.49 25.44 55.57
C ASP A 17 -10.82 25.48 54.19
N CYS A 18 -11.31 24.66 53.27
CA CYS A 18 -10.75 24.57 51.93
C CYS A 18 -11.09 25.81 51.10
N ALA A 19 -10.07 26.45 50.54
CA ALA A 19 -10.21 27.61 49.67
C ALA A 19 -11.03 27.37 48.39
N GLY A 20 -11.15 26.11 47.94
CA GLY A 20 -11.90 25.73 46.75
C GLY A 20 -13.40 25.48 46.98
N CYS A 21 -13.81 25.01 48.17
CA CYS A 21 -15.21 24.64 48.43
C CYS A 21 -15.83 25.22 49.71
N GLY A 22 -15.06 25.98 50.51
CA GLY A 22 -15.52 26.64 51.74
C GLY A 22 -15.86 25.70 52.91
N LYS A 23 -15.50 24.42 52.83
CA LYS A 23 -15.79 23.41 53.87
C LYS A 23 -14.52 23.03 54.63
N ARG A 24 -14.66 22.73 55.93
CA ARG A 24 -13.59 22.21 56.79
C ARG A 24 -12.92 20.98 56.18
N ILE A 25 -11.59 20.95 56.21
CA ILE A 25 -10.80 19.80 55.76
C ILE A 25 -10.77 18.77 56.90
N ASN A 26 -11.36 17.60 56.65
CA ASN A 26 -11.36 16.44 57.55
C ASN A 26 -10.49 15.29 57.00
N ASP A 27 -9.82 15.52 55.88
CA ASP A 27 -9.04 14.52 55.14
C ASP A 27 -7.79 14.09 55.94
N ARG A 28 -7.28 12.88 55.67
CA ARG A 28 -6.07 12.35 56.32
C ARG A 28 -4.80 13.16 55.98
N PHE A 29 -4.79 13.77 54.79
CA PHE A 29 -3.72 14.61 54.27
C PHE A 29 -4.33 15.91 53.76
N LEU A 30 -3.64 17.03 53.93
CA LEU A 30 -4.02 18.31 53.35
C LEU A 30 -2.97 18.81 52.35
N LEU A 31 -3.42 19.56 51.34
CA LEU A 31 -2.55 20.25 50.39
C LEU A 31 -2.43 21.72 50.78
N LYS A 32 -1.20 22.21 51.00
CA LYS A 32 -0.91 23.63 51.10
C LYS A 32 -0.41 24.18 49.76
N ALA A 33 -1.13 25.17 49.25
CA ALA A 33 -0.85 25.85 47.99
C ALA A 33 -1.29 27.31 48.06
N LEU A 34 -0.42 28.22 47.60
CA LEU A 34 -0.66 29.67 47.59
C LEU A 34 -0.98 30.24 49.00
N GLU A 35 -0.28 29.71 50.01
CA GLU A 35 -0.54 29.92 51.44
C GLU A 35 -1.93 29.51 51.98
N MET A 36 -2.81 28.99 51.11
CA MET A 36 -4.12 28.45 51.45
C MET A 36 -4.12 26.92 51.56
N TYR A 37 -5.18 26.37 52.16
CA TYR A 37 -5.38 24.93 52.36
C TYR A 37 -6.50 24.38 51.47
N TRP A 38 -6.31 23.13 51.02
CA TRP A 38 -7.18 22.48 50.05
C TRP A 38 -7.39 21.00 50.36
N HIS A 39 -8.61 20.49 50.17
CA HIS A 39 -8.86 19.06 49.98
C HIS A 39 -8.12 18.57 48.72
N GLU A 40 -7.73 17.30 48.70
CA GLU A 40 -7.01 16.69 47.56
C GLU A 40 -7.80 16.82 46.24
N ASP A 41 -9.11 16.64 46.29
CA ASP A 41 -10.03 16.80 45.16
C ASP A 41 -10.33 18.25 44.74
N CYS A 42 -10.04 19.25 45.59
CA CYS A 42 -10.41 20.64 45.32
C CYS A 42 -9.32 21.47 44.64
N LEU A 43 -8.05 21.06 44.71
CA LEU A 43 -6.95 21.78 44.07
C LEU A 43 -6.76 21.33 42.62
N LYS A 44 -7.55 21.89 41.71
CA LYS A 44 -7.61 21.51 40.29
C LYS A 44 -7.10 22.58 39.32
N CYS A 45 -6.75 22.17 38.10
CA CYS A 45 -6.45 23.07 37.00
C CYS A 45 -7.73 23.71 36.44
N GLY A 46 -7.87 25.04 36.49
CA GLY A 46 -9.01 25.79 35.93
C GLY A 46 -9.14 25.78 34.39
N CYS A 47 -8.45 24.87 33.69
CA CYS A 47 -8.48 24.72 32.24
C CYS A 47 -8.76 23.26 31.80
N CYS A 48 -8.14 22.26 32.42
CA CYS A 48 -8.38 20.83 32.12
C CYS A 48 -8.94 20.01 33.29
N ASP A 49 -9.32 20.64 34.40
CA ASP A 49 -9.86 20.04 35.62
C ASP A 49 -8.98 18.97 36.29
N CYS A 50 -7.72 18.78 35.86
CA CYS A 50 -6.83 17.79 36.47
C CYS A 50 -6.48 18.15 37.93
N ARG A 51 -6.45 17.12 38.80
CA ARG A 51 -6.01 17.25 40.20
C ARG A 51 -4.53 17.64 40.23
N LEU A 52 -4.22 18.83 40.71
CA LEU A 52 -2.84 19.33 40.77
C LEU A 52 -2.02 18.59 41.84
N GLY A 53 -2.67 18.03 42.87
CA GLY A 53 -2.06 17.16 43.87
C GLY A 53 -1.27 15.98 43.26
N GLU A 54 -1.86 15.32 42.26
CA GLU A 54 -1.30 14.14 41.60
C GLU A 54 -0.27 14.50 40.50
N VAL A 55 -0.47 15.63 39.81
CA VAL A 55 0.24 15.95 38.56
C VAL A 55 1.62 16.61 38.78
N GLY A 56 1.88 17.20 39.96
CA GLY A 56 3.23 17.62 40.34
C GLY A 56 3.33 18.77 41.33
N SER A 57 4.55 19.01 41.84
CA SER A 57 4.81 20.00 42.91
C SER A 57 4.69 21.47 42.50
N THR A 58 4.60 21.77 41.19
CA THR A 58 4.57 23.11 40.60
C THR A 58 3.24 23.41 39.89
N LEU A 59 2.58 24.47 40.38
CA LEU A 59 1.35 25.05 39.85
C LEU A 59 1.58 26.53 39.57
N PHE A 60 0.80 27.10 38.67
CA PHE A 60 0.97 28.47 38.18
C PHE A 60 -0.34 29.24 38.34
N THR A 61 -0.25 30.55 38.61
CA THR A 61 -1.42 31.43 38.78
C THR A 61 -1.42 32.57 37.78
N LYS A 62 -2.54 32.82 37.11
CA LYS A 62 -2.71 33.99 36.23
C LYS A 62 -4.19 34.34 36.08
N GLY A 63 -4.55 35.61 36.31
CA GLY A 63 -5.94 36.08 36.23
C GLY A 63 -6.91 35.29 37.13
N ASN A 64 -6.55 35.09 38.40
CA ASN A 64 -7.26 34.27 39.39
C ASN A 64 -7.44 32.77 39.06
N LEU A 65 -6.98 32.29 37.90
CA LEU A 65 -6.96 30.86 37.58
C LEU A 65 -5.69 30.19 38.13
N ILE A 66 -5.86 29.03 38.76
CA ILE A 66 -4.78 28.09 39.08
C ILE A 66 -4.66 27.10 37.93
N LEU A 67 -3.44 26.91 37.40
CA LEU A 67 -3.18 26.14 36.19
C LEU A 67 -2.04 25.13 36.41
N CYS A 68 -2.19 23.96 35.78
CA CYS A 68 -1.11 22.98 35.69
C CYS A 68 0.01 23.51 34.77
N ARG A 69 1.23 22.98 34.90
CA ARG A 69 2.38 23.38 34.06
C ARG A 69 2.08 23.30 32.56
N ARG A 70 1.32 22.28 32.12
CA ARG A 70 0.95 22.08 30.71
C ARG A 70 0.05 23.21 30.19
N ASP A 71 -1.05 23.51 30.88
CA ASP A 71 -1.98 24.56 30.43
C ASP A 71 -1.43 25.97 30.63
N TYR A 72 -0.61 26.21 31.67
CA TYR A 72 0.07 27.49 31.81
C TYR A 72 1.02 27.76 30.64
N LEU A 73 1.80 26.76 30.21
CA LEU A 73 2.64 26.86 29.01
C LEU A 73 1.79 26.94 27.73
N ARG A 74 0.65 26.23 27.65
CA ARG A 74 -0.29 26.31 26.51
C ARG A 74 -0.91 27.68 26.34
N LEU A 75 -1.26 28.36 27.43
CA LEU A 75 -1.96 29.64 27.40
C LEU A 75 -1.02 30.85 27.45
N PHE A 76 0.18 30.70 28.02
CA PHE A 76 1.08 31.82 28.34
C PHE A 76 2.57 31.56 28.08
N GLY A 77 2.93 30.42 27.50
CA GLY A 77 4.31 30.14 27.09
C GLY A 77 4.61 30.62 25.67
N THR A 78 5.76 31.27 25.49
CA THR A 78 6.30 31.65 24.18
C THR A 78 7.60 30.88 23.92
N THR A 79 7.72 30.21 22.77
CA THR A 79 8.86 29.34 22.45
C THR A 79 9.93 29.97 21.55
N GLY A 80 9.75 31.22 21.15
CA GLY A 80 10.66 31.99 20.30
C GLY A 80 9.97 32.51 19.04
N TYR A 81 10.77 32.80 18.02
CA TYR A 81 10.31 33.24 16.70
C TYR A 81 10.69 32.20 15.63
N CYS A 82 9.85 32.07 14.59
CA CYS A 82 10.14 31.20 13.46
C CYS A 82 11.21 31.80 12.55
N SER A 83 12.32 31.08 12.33
CA SER A 83 13.46 31.53 11.52
C SER A 83 13.17 31.73 10.02
N ALA A 84 12.04 31.24 9.51
CA ALA A 84 11.62 31.41 8.12
C ALA A 84 10.62 32.54 7.87
N CYS A 85 9.71 32.82 8.81
CA CYS A 85 8.64 33.83 8.63
C CYS A 85 8.58 34.91 9.73
N SER A 86 9.50 34.87 10.69
CA SER A 86 9.67 35.84 11.78
C SER A 86 8.47 36.05 12.73
N LYS A 87 7.41 35.25 12.63
CA LYS A 87 6.28 35.26 13.58
C LYS A 87 6.64 34.55 14.88
N VAL A 88 5.97 34.91 15.99
CA VAL A 88 6.11 34.25 17.30
C VAL A 88 5.52 32.85 17.27
N ILE A 89 6.26 31.87 17.80
CA ILE A 89 5.77 30.48 17.96
C ILE A 89 5.15 30.32 19.37
N PRO A 90 3.86 29.94 19.50
CA PRO A 90 3.24 29.59 20.77
C PRO A 90 3.81 28.29 21.36
N ALA A 91 4.00 28.20 22.68
CA ALA A 91 4.63 27.04 23.32
C ALA A 91 3.80 25.73 23.36
N PHE A 92 2.69 25.68 22.63
CA PHE A 92 1.90 24.47 22.37
C PHE A 92 1.96 24.01 20.92
N GLU A 93 2.50 24.82 20.01
CA GLU A 93 2.68 24.43 18.61
C GLU A 93 3.85 23.45 18.50
N MET A 94 3.72 22.44 17.64
CA MET A 94 4.85 21.60 17.29
C MET A 94 5.83 22.39 16.42
N VAL A 95 7.14 22.12 16.57
CA VAL A 95 8.18 22.85 15.85
C VAL A 95 9.19 21.91 15.21
N MET A 96 9.62 22.27 14.01
CA MET A 96 10.81 21.70 13.39
C MET A 96 12.03 22.50 13.84
N ARG A 97 13.17 21.83 14.06
CA ARG A 97 14.42 22.47 14.51
C ARG A 97 15.58 22.01 13.63
N ALA A 98 16.34 22.97 13.11
CA ALA A 98 17.55 22.72 12.33
C ALA A 98 18.71 23.54 12.92
N ARG A 99 19.67 22.84 13.55
CA ARG A 99 20.71 23.45 14.39
C ARG A 99 20.07 24.40 15.43
N ASN A 100 20.36 25.69 15.34
CA ASN A 100 19.86 26.71 16.28
C ASN A 100 18.52 27.33 15.85
N ASN A 101 18.06 27.06 14.63
CA ASN A 101 16.88 27.67 14.03
C ASN A 101 15.62 26.85 14.32
N VAL A 102 14.47 27.53 14.47
CA VAL A 102 13.18 26.94 14.86
C VAL A 102 12.11 27.36 13.85
N TYR A 103 11.23 26.43 13.46
CA TYR A 103 10.26 26.64 12.38
C TYR A 103 8.89 26.06 12.77
N HIS A 104 7.81 26.71 12.38
CA HIS A 104 6.48 26.08 12.31
C HIS A 104 6.55 24.88 11.34
N LEU A 105 5.66 23.88 11.49
CA LEU A 105 5.59 22.74 10.56
C LEU A 105 5.31 23.15 9.12
N GLU A 106 4.58 24.25 8.91
CA GLU A 106 4.30 24.79 7.57
C GLU A 106 5.46 25.60 6.99
N CYS A 107 6.32 26.16 7.84
CA CYS A 107 7.47 26.97 7.44
C CYS A 107 8.77 26.15 7.32
N PHE A 108 8.71 24.83 7.51
CA PHE A 108 9.83 23.90 7.31
C PHE A 108 9.80 23.33 5.89
N ALA A 109 10.09 24.20 4.93
CA ALA A 109 10.14 23.92 3.50
C ALA A 109 11.42 24.52 2.90
N CYS A 110 11.79 24.08 1.71
CA CYS A 110 12.89 24.69 0.95
C CYS A 110 12.55 26.17 0.66
N GLN A 111 13.39 27.11 1.05
CA GLN A 111 13.14 28.54 0.84
C GLN A 111 13.47 29.06 -0.57
N GLN A 112 13.71 28.15 -1.52
CA GLN A 112 13.95 28.43 -2.94
C GLN A 112 12.80 27.86 -3.79
N CYS A 113 12.61 26.53 -3.86
CA CYS A 113 11.48 25.91 -4.57
C CYS A 113 10.18 25.71 -3.77
N ASN A 114 10.12 26.08 -2.48
CA ASN A 114 8.97 25.86 -1.57
C ASN A 114 8.58 24.38 -1.32
N HIS A 115 9.45 23.42 -1.70
CA HIS A 115 9.25 21.99 -1.46
C HIS A 115 9.16 21.65 0.04
N ARG A 116 8.14 20.90 0.45
CA ARG A 116 7.90 20.52 1.87
C ARG A 116 8.54 19.16 2.18
N PHE A 117 9.43 19.12 3.16
CA PHE A 117 10.19 17.93 3.52
C PHE A 117 9.34 16.84 4.19
N CYS A 118 9.53 15.61 3.73
CA CYS A 118 8.99 14.37 4.28
C CYS A 118 10.00 13.66 5.20
N VAL A 119 9.54 12.62 5.89
CA VAL A 119 10.38 11.83 6.80
C VAL A 119 11.30 10.90 6.00
N GLY A 120 12.54 11.37 5.78
CA GLY A 120 13.58 10.66 5.04
C GLY A 120 14.43 11.59 4.17
N ASP A 121 13.91 12.77 3.84
CA ASP A 121 14.52 13.70 2.91
C ASP A 121 15.79 14.36 3.48
N LYS A 122 16.76 14.64 2.60
CA LYS A 122 17.93 15.47 2.95
C LYS A 122 17.61 16.94 2.73
N PHE A 123 18.08 17.78 3.66
CA PHE A 123 18.01 19.24 3.55
C PHE A 123 19.34 19.86 3.99
N TYR A 124 19.65 21.01 3.41
CA TYR A 124 20.90 21.73 3.60
C TYR A 124 20.61 23.11 4.20
N LEU A 125 21.49 23.59 5.08
CA LEU A 125 21.34 24.89 5.76
C LEU A 125 22.45 25.85 5.31
N CYS A 126 22.09 26.83 4.47
CA CYS A 126 23.00 27.79 3.85
C CYS A 126 22.50 29.21 4.14
N ASP A 127 23.34 30.07 4.71
CA ASP A 127 22.99 31.46 5.02
C ASP A 127 21.72 31.59 5.90
N ASN A 128 21.56 30.66 6.84
CA ASN A 128 20.33 30.40 7.64
C ASN A 128 19.09 29.96 6.84
N LYS A 129 19.13 29.91 5.51
CA LYS A 129 18.06 29.34 4.68
C LYS A 129 18.14 27.82 4.64
N ILE A 130 16.98 27.17 4.61
CA ILE A 130 16.88 25.73 4.33
C ILE A 130 16.68 25.53 2.83
N LEU A 131 17.47 24.63 2.24
CA LEU A 131 17.38 24.19 0.86
C LEU A 131 17.15 22.67 0.80
N CYS A 132 16.47 22.17 -0.23
CA CYS A 132 16.48 20.74 -0.55
C CYS A 132 17.80 20.33 -1.20
N GLU A 133 18.01 19.03 -1.39
CA GLU A 133 19.22 18.49 -2.03
C GLU A 133 19.42 19.06 -3.45
N TYR A 134 18.36 19.11 -4.26
CA TYR A 134 18.39 19.67 -5.62
C TYR A 134 18.79 21.16 -5.66
N ASP A 135 18.07 22.04 -4.98
CA ASP A 135 18.35 23.49 -4.95
C ASP A 135 19.72 23.82 -4.33
N TYR A 136 20.26 22.91 -3.50
CA TYR A 136 21.62 23.04 -2.96
C TYR A 136 22.68 22.64 -3.99
N GLU A 137 22.50 21.51 -4.67
CA GLU A 137 23.42 21.04 -5.72
C GLU A 137 23.42 21.99 -6.93
N GLU A 138 22.25 22.47 -7.37
CA GLU A 138 22.13 23.52 -8.39
C GLU A 138 22.94 24.77 -8.01
N ARG A 139 22.80 25.23 -6.76
CA ARG A 139 23.53 26.40 -6.24
C ARG A 139 25.04 26.15 -6.13
N LEU A 140 25.49 24.92 -5.87
CA LEU A 140 26.90 24.53 -5.93
C LEU A 140 27.44 24.52 -7.38
N VAL A 141 26.65 24.01 -8.33
CA VAL A 141 27.02 24.01 -9.76
C VAL A 141 27.20 25.46 -10.24
N PHE A 142 26.22 26.34 -10.03
CA PHE A 142 26.36 27.75 -10.40
C PHE A 142 27.52 28.46 -9.69
N ALA A 143 27.79 28.15 -8.41
CA ALA A 143 28.95 28.68 -7.70
C ALA A 143 30.29 28.21 -8.33
N SER A 144 30.39 26.97 -8.80
CA SER A 144 31.58 26.47 -9.48
C SER A 144 31.78 27.07 -10.88
N MET A 145 30.68 27.28 -11.63
CA MET A 145 30.71 27.93 -12.94
C MET A 145 31.14 29.41 -12.82
N ALA A 146 30.71 30.11 -11.76
CA ALA A 146 31.17 31.48 -11.48
C ALA A 146 32.69 31.60 -11.23
N CYS A 147 33.37 30.50 -10.89
CA CYS A 147 34.81 30.46 -10.63
C CYS A 147 35.68 30.05 -11.84
N THR A 148 35.13 29.87 -13.05
CA THR A 148 35.88 29.40 -14.24
C THR A 148 35.78 30.36 -15.45
N PRO A 149 36.48 31.51 -15.42
CA PRO A 149 36.31 32.59 -16.40
C PRO A 149 37.09 32.38 -17.72
N SER A 150 36.80 31.32 -18.48
CA SER A 150 37.52 31.02 -19.74
C SER A 150 36.66 30.56 -20.93
N SER A 151 35.62 29.75 -20.75
CA SER A 151 34.89 29.10 -21.85
C SER A 151 34.04 30.06 -22.71
N LEU A 152 33.28 30.97 -22.09
CA LEU A 152 32.34 31.88 -22.77
C LEU A 152 33.00 32.87 -23.74
N ALA A 153 34.29 33.18 -23.55
CA ALA A 153 35.05 34.06 -24.43
C ALA A 153 35.57 33.34 -25.70
N GLN A 154 35.71 32.01 -25.67
CA GLN A 154 36.16 31.23 -26.82
C GLN A 154 35.00 30.86 -27.76
N LEU A 155 33.84 30.44 -27.24
CA LEU A 155 32.66 30.11 -28.07
C LEU A 155 32.24 31.29 -28.96
N LYS A 156 32.22 32.52 -28.42
CA LYS A 156 31.86 33.74 -29.18
C LYS A 156 32.84 34.12 -30.31
N ARG A 157 33.98 33.43 -30.47
CA ARG A 157 34.90 33.61 -31.60
C ARG A 157 34.75 32.56 -32.71
N GLN A 158 34.00 31.47 -32.49
CA GLN A 158 33.88 30.37 -33.46
C GLN A 158 32.59 30.37 -34.29
N ILE A 159 31.65 31.28 -34.00
CA ILE A 159 30.35 31.39 -34.71
C ILE A 159 30.21 32.75 -35.45
N GLY A 160 31.12 33.70 -35.21
CA GLY A 160 31.09 35.03 -35.83
C GLY A 160 31.80 35.09 -37.18
N GLY A 161 31.20 34.52 -38.24
CA GLY A 161 31.80 34.54 -39.57
C GLY A 161 30.89 34.11 -40.72
N LEU A 162 30.01 35.02 -41.19
CA LEU A 162 29.65 35.25 -42.60
C LEU A 162 28.80 36.54 -42.68
N ASP A 163 28.88 37.22 -43.82
CA ASP A 163 28.61 38.64 -44.08
C ASP A 163 27.20 39.21 -43.77
N GLY A 164 27.11 40.55 -43.63
CA GLY A 164 25.86 41.33 -43.42
C GLY A 164 25.14 41.73 -44.73
N PRO A 165 24.35 42.85 -44.81
CA PRO A 165 24.33 44.07 -43.97
C PRO A 165 22.90 44.35 -43.36
N THR A 166 22.24 45.53 -43.17
CA THR A 166 22.45 46.94 -43.59
C THR A 166 21.68 47.98 -42.72
N VAL A 167 22.39 48.76 -41.90
CA VAL A 167 22.13 50.20 -41.55
C VAL A 167 20.87 50.57 -40.71
N ILE A 168 20.85 51.83 -40.20
CA ILE A 168 19.82 52.56 -39.41
C ILE A 168 19.84 52.20 -37.91
N GLU A 169 20.46 52.97 -37.00
CA GLU A 169 20.13 54.33 -36.48
C GLU A 169 18.91 54.35 -35.52
N ASP A 170 18.85 55.11 -34.41
CA ASP A 170 19.75 56.15 -33.85
C ASP A 170 19.60 56.27 -32.30
N VAL A 171 20.39 57.17 -31.69
CA VAL A 171 20.05 58.05 -30.54
C VAL A 171 19.83 57.44 -29.12
N ARG A 172 20.34 58.01 -28.01
CA ARG A 172 21.60 58.75 -27.69
C ARG A 172 21.59 59.19 -26.21
N LYS A 173 22.71 59.03 -25.49
CA LYS A 173 23.13 59.80 -24.27
C LYS A 173 22.20 59.61 -23.04
N GLY A 174 22.58 59.90 -21.79
CA GLY A 174 23.79 60.44 -21.14
C GLY A 174 23.39 60.88 -19.70
N GLN A 175 24.25 61.26 -18.74
CA GLN A 175 25.70 61.44 -18.68
C GLN A 175 26.23 61.07 -17.27
N THR A 176 27.55 61.09 -17.08
CA THR A 176 28.31 60.89 -15.81
C THR A 176 28.92 62.24 -15.36
N PRO A 177 30.00 62.36 -14.52
CA PRO A 177 30.51 61.65 -13.33
C PRO A 177 30.59 62.71 -12.15
N PRO A 178 31.69 63.00 -11.39
CA PRO A 178 32.90 62.28 -10.86
C PRO A 178 33.00 62.44 -9.30
N THR A 179 34.10 62.37 -8.51
CA THR A 179 35.58 62.18 -8.70
C THR A 179 36.22 61.64 -7.39
N ALA A 180 37.24 60.77 -7.45
CA ALA A 180 38.41 60.73 -6.53
C ALA A 180 39.44 59.62 -6.91
N THR A 181 40.73 59.80 -6.57
CA THR A 181 41.91 59.00 -7.00
C THR A 181 43.09 59.22 -6.02
N PRO A 182 44.30 58.60 -6.15
CA PRO A 182 44.79 57.49 -7.01
C PRO A 182 45.24 56.26 -6.12
N SER A 183 46.38 55.52 -6.16
CA SER A 183 47.64 55.53 -6.94
C SER A 183 48.50 54.23 -6.87
N LEU A 184 49.47 54.13 -7.79
CA LEU A 184 50.80 53.46 -7.76
C LEU A 184 50.99 51.91 -7.83
N HIS A 185 52.17 51.55 -8.39
CA HIS A 185 52.71 50.25 -8.86
C HIS A 185 54.06 49.93 -8.13
N PRO A 186 54.93 48.91 -8.47
CA PRO A 186 54.90 47.86 -9.52
C PRO A 186 55.27 46.40 -9.08
N THR A 187 55.28 45.49 -10.08
CA THR A 187 55.82 44.10 -10.15
C THR A 187 57.36 44.06 -10.37
N PRO A 188 58.08 42.93 -10.70
CA PRO A 188 57.72 41.49 -10.90
C PRO A 188 58.71 40.46 -10.26
N LEU A 189 58.64 39.15 -10.60
CA LEU A 189 59.68 38.40 -11.38
C LEU A 189 59.47 36.86 -11.52
N HIS A 190 59.70 36.37 -12.76
CA HIS A 190 60.12 35.04 -13.27
C HIS A 190 59.30 33.72 -13.22
N HIS A 191 59.52 32.94 -14.31
CA HIS A 191 59.00 31.61 -14.66
C HIS A 191 59.99 30.49 -14.29
N HIS A 192 59.57 29.20 -14.33
CA HIS A 192 59.90 28.30 -15.46
C HIS A 192 59.08 26.98 -15.46
N HIS A 193 59.40 26.04 -16.37
CA HIS A 193 58.49 25.05 -16.97
C HIS A 193 58.93 23.58 -16.81
N HIS A 194 57.94 22.66 -16.81
CA HIS A 194 58.01 21.25 -17.30
C HIS A 194 58.98 20.26 -16.58
N THR A 195 58.92 18.92 -16.69
CA THR A 195 58.08 17.99 -17.50
C THR A 195 57.90 16.60 -16.81
N THR A 196 57.06 15.73 -17.39
CA THR A 196 57.10 14.23 -17.38
C THR A 196 56.90 13.39 -16.09
N THR A 197 55.84 12.56 -16.12
CA THR A 197 55.65 11.22 -15.50
C THR A 197 56.71 10.19 -15.98
N PRO A 198 57.00 9.02 -15.31
CA PRO A 198 56.00 8.03 -14.84
C PRO A 198 56.33 7.05 -13.66
N SER A 199 55.33 6.21 -13.32
CA SER A 199 55.39 4.78 -12.88
C SER A 199 56.12 4.27 -11.62
N GLN A 200 55.33 3.60 -10.76
CA GLN A 200 55.56 2.33 -9.98
C GLN A 200 56.48 2.24 -8.72
N GLN A 201 55.94 1.47 -7.72
CA GLN A 201 56.63 0.69 -6.67
C GLN A 201 57.38 1.47 -5.55
N PRO A 202 57.74 0.88 -4.37
CA PRO A 202 57.90 -0.54 -3.93
C PRO A 202 56.78 -1.11 -3.04
N GLN A 203 56.62 -2.41 -2.70
CA GLN A 203 57.43 -3.67 -2.72
C GLN A 203 58.02 -4.10 -1.34
N GLN A 204 58.07 -5.43 -1.11
CA GLN A 204 58.71 -6.19 0.02
C GLN A 204 57.87 -6.27 1.33
N GLN A 205 57.44 -7.45 1.83
CA GLN A 205 58.12 -8.64 2.40
C GLN A 205 58.47 -8.47 3.91
N GLN A 206 58.47 -9.48 4.79
CA GLN A 206 58.51 -10.95 4.64
C GLN A 206 57.89 -11.68 5.87
N GLN A 207 57.47 -12.96 5.70
CA GLN A 207 57.52 -14.18 6.57
C GLN A 207 57.72 -14.09 8.13
N GLN A 208 57.36 -15.06 9.01
CA GLN A 208 57.25 -16.54 8.92
C GLN A 208 56.57 -17.16 10.19
N GLN A 209 56.29 -18.49 10.21
CA GLN A 209 56.18 -19.40 11.40
C GLN A 209 55.03 -19.20 12.44
N THR A 210 54.66 -20.16 13.33
CA THR A 210 54.22 -21.58 13.14
C THR A 210 53.38 -22.05 14.36
N THR A 211 52.61 -23.13 14.23
CA THR A 211 51.83 -23.78 15.32
C THR A 211 52.68 -24.71 16.20
N PRO A 212 52.21 -25.03 17.43
CA PRO A 212 52.38 -26.39 17.96
C PRO A 212 51.08 -27.04 18.50
N GLN A 213 51.04 -28.37 18.51
CA GLN A 213 50.01 -29.22 19.14
C GLN A 213 50.62 -30.04 20.29
N LEU A 214 49.79 -30.51 21.23
CA LEU A 214 49.86 -31.86 21.85
C LEU A 214 48.40 -32.31 22.16
N LEU A 215 47.93 -33.54 21.91
CA LEU A 215 48.40 -34.93 22.24
C LEU A 215 48.26 -35.25 23.74
N GLN A 216 47.73 -36.41 24.19
CA GLN A 216 47.33 -37.70 23.56
C GLN A 216 45.88 -38.10 24.00
N GLN A 217 45.28 -39.30 23.87
CA GLN A 217 45.65 -40.66 23.38
C GLN A 217 44.37 -41.44 22.95
N GLY A 218 44.46 -42.75 22.65
CA GLY A 218 43.37 -43.75 22.58
C GLY A 218 43.82 -45.04 23.31
N PRO A 219 43.42 -46.29 22.93
CA PRO A 219 42.47 -46.72 21.89
C PRO A 219 41.56 -47.94 22.27
N GLY A 220 40.74 -48.43 21.32
CA GLY A 220 40.17 -49.80 21.30
C GLY A 220 38.79 -50.00 21.98
N GLN A 221 38.07 -51.13 21.81
CA GLN A 221 38.16 -52.20 20.79
C GLN A 221 36.87 -53.07 20.82
N THR A 222 36.43 -53.66 19.68
CA THR A 222 35.31 -54.66 19.56
C THR A 222 33.91 -54.20 20.02
N GLY A 223 32.77 -54.86 19.72
CA GLY A 223 32.47 -55.94 18.77
C GLY A 223 31.04 -56.50 18.95
N THR A 224 30.51 -57.18 17.92
CA THR A 224 29.46 -58.24 17.96
C THR A 224 28.07 -58.03 18.62
N GLN A 225 27.03 -58.28 17.80
CA GLN A 225 25.86 -59.15 18.09
C GLN A 225 24.77 -58.69 19.09
N THR A 226 23.53 -59.25 19.20
CA THR A 226 22.48 -59.81 18.27
C THR A 226 21.19 -59.93 19.14
N GLN A 227 20.00 -60.18 18.54
CA GLN A 227 18.75 -60.64 19.22
C GLN A 227 18.08 -59.59 20.16
N GLN A 228 16.76 -59.43 20.32
CA GLN A 228 15.50 -60.23 20.27
C GLN A 228 14.91 -60.48 21.66
N GLN A 229 13.58 -60.62 21.70
CA GLN A 229 12.71 -61.00 22.83
C GLN A 229 12.62 -59.92 23.94
N GLN A 230 11.46 -59.58 24.52
CA GLN A 230 10.27 -60.33 24.96
C GLN A 230 10.48 -61.16 26.24
N HIS A 231 10.11 -60.59 27.39
CA HIS A 231 9.00 -61.01 28.28
C HIS A 231 8.75 -59.81 29.25
N GLN A 232 7.58 -59.52 29.83
CA GLN A 232 6.71 -60.33 30.71
C GLN A 232 7.44 -60.75 32.02
N THR A 233 6.82 -60.78 33.21
CA THR A 233 5.37 -60.79 33.53
C THR A 233 5.09 -60.37 35.00
N GLN A 234 3.80 -60.15 35.33
CA GLN A 234 3.17 -60.32 36.68
C GLN A 234 3.58 -59.30 37.79
N GLN A 235 2.84 -59.03 38.87
CA GLN A 235 1.44 -59.27 39.32
C GLN A 235 1.13 -58.22 40.43
N GLY A 236 -0.10 -57.92 40.89
CA GLY A 236 -1.47 -58.38 40.59
C GLY A 236 -2.50 -57.29 41.02
N SER A 237 -3.77 -57.32 40.56
CA SER A 237 -4.95 -57.83 41.30
C SER A 237 -5.20 -57.18 42.68
N GLN A 238 -6.39 -56.71 43.07
CA GLN A 238 -7.79 -57.07 42.72
C GLN A 238 -8.66 -55.76 42.58
N GLN A 239 -9.97 -55.70 42.23
CA GLN A 239 -11.10 -56.66 42.16
C GLN A 239 -11.90 -56.57 40.81
N ARG A 240 -13.11 -57.16 40.73
CA ARG A 240 -13.87 -57.59 39.51
C ARG A 240 -15.38 -57.80 39.85
N PRO A 241 -16.30 -58.25 38.93
CA PRO A 241 -16.32 -58.35 37.44
C PRO A 241 -17.53 -57.52 36.88
N MET A 242 -18.32 -57.74 35.78
CA MET A 242 -18.58 -58.68 34.64
C MET A 242 -18.99 -57.82 33.39
N LEU A 243 -19.07 -58.18 32.09
CA LEU A 243 -19.04 -59.43 31.26
C LEU A 243 -20.43 -60.13 31.00
N PRO A 244 -20.70 -60.79 29.84
CA PRO A 244 -20.06 -60.75 28.50
C PRO A 244 -21.01 -60.77 27.25
N VAL A 245 -20.40 -60.78 26.04
CA VAL A 245 -20.97 -60.93 24.66
C VAL A 245 -20.97 -62.41 24.17
N PHE A 246 -21.56 -62.88 23.03
CA PHE A 246 -21.44 -62.52 21.59
C PHE A 246 -22.48 -63.29 20.69
N THR A 247 -22.65 -62.91 19.39
CA THR A 247 -22.53 -63.79 18.17
C THR A 247 -22.91 -63.09 16.82
N CYS A 248 -22.86 -63.81 15.68
CA CYS A 248 -22.60 -63.35 14.30
C CYS A 248 -23.62 -63.89 13.24
N SER A 249 -23.69 -63.31 12.01
CA SER A 249 -23.87 -63.97 10.67
C SER A 249 -24.77 -63.24 9.63
N SER A 250 -24.51 -63.51 8.34
CA SER A 250 -25.25 -63.15 7.09
C SER A 250 -25.68 -64.46 6.34
N PRO A 251 -26.40 -64.55 5.18
CA PRO A 251 -26.55 -63.58 4.06
C PRO A 251 -27.85 -63.64 3.15
N ARG A 252 -27.82 -62.94 1.97
CA ARG A 252 -28.67 -63.10 0.73
C ARG A 252 -30.16 -62.62 0.82
N HIS A 253 -30.87 -62.15 -0.24
CA HIS A 253 -30.56 -61.78 -1.65
C HIS A 253 -31.73 -60.95 -2.30
N LEU A 254 -31.52 -60.35 -3.49
CA LEU A 254 -32.52 -59.94 -4.54
C LEU A 254 -33.48 -58.75 -4.21
N ASN A 255 -33.93 -57.87 -5.14
CA ASN A 255 -33.51 -57.55 -6.53
C ASN A 255 -34.02 -56.15 -7.00
N LYS A 256 -33.31 -55.52 -7.97
CA LYS A 256 -33.73 -54.55 -9.04
C LYS A 256 -34.80 -53.44 -8.80
N GLY A 257 -34.52 -52.22 -9.31
CA GLY A 257 -35.57 -51.22 -9.62
C GLY A 257 -35.08 -49.78 -9.92
N THR A 258 -34.81 -49.45 -11.19
CA THR A 258 -34.62 -48.08 -11.73
C THR A 258 -35.53 -47.89 -12.96
N PRO A 259 -35.54 -46.72 -13.63
CA PRO A 259 -35.86 -45.36 -13.18
C PRO A 259 -37.13 -44.82 -13.91
N GLY A 260 -37.52 -43.54 -13.75
CA GLY A 260 -38.58 -42.98 -14.61
C GLY A 260 -38.87 -41.47 -14.45
N HIS A 261 -38.73 -40.73 -15.56
CA HIS A 261 -39.40 -39.44 -15.78
C HIS A 261 -40.89 -39.68 -16.11
N LEU A 262 -41.79 -38.74 -15.79
CA LEU A 262 -42.29 -37.80 -16.80
C LEU A 262 -43.10 -36.62 -16.20
N THR A 263 -43.15 -35.53 -16.97
CA THR A 263 -43.92 -34.30 -16.72
C THR A 263 -45.33 -34.38 -17.30
N THR A 264 -46.32 -33.88 -16.55
CA THR A 264 -47.63 -33.37 -17.04
C THR A 264 -48.25 -32.52 -15.90
N MET A 265 -48.95 -31.40 -16.11
CA MET A 265 -49.25 -30.63 -17.33
C MET A 265 -49.16 -29.10 -17.10
N LEU A 266 -49.23 -28.38 -18.23
CA LEU A 266 -49.53 -26.95 -18.41
C LEU A 266 -50.66 -26.41 -17.50
N GLY A 267 -50.74 -25.08 -17.24
CA GLY A 267 -51.94 -24.56 -16.56
C GLY A 267 -52.19 -23.06 -16.27
N HIS A 268 -51.36 -22.09 -16.72
CA HIS A 268 -51.73 -20.66 -16.93
C HIS A 268 -52.46 -19.79 -15.83
N PHE A 269 -51.86 -18.60 -15.57
CA PHE A 269 -52.53 -17.29 -15.35
C PHE A 269 -53.35 -16.94 -14.09
N ARG A 270 -52.64 -16.34 -13.11
CA ARG A 270 -52.77 -14.94 -12.61
C ARG A 270 -54.14 -14.19 -12.64
N ARG A 271 -54.42 -13.57 -11.47
CA ARG A 271 -55.05 -12.24 -11.20
C ARG A 271 -56.56 -12.02 -11.46
N VAL A 272 -57.27 -11.63 -10.39
CA VAL A 272 -58.03 -10.36 -10.28
C VAL A 272 -57.70 -9.73 -8.90
N THR A 273 -58.02 -8.45 -8.65
CA THR A 273 -57.53 -7.63 -7.52
C THR A 273 -58.63 -6.84 -6.77
N ARG A 274 -58.32 -6.43 -5.52
CA ARG A 274 -58.84 -5.25 -4.77
C ARG A 274 -60.36 -5.09 -4.52
N ALA A 275 -60.75 -5.12 -3.24
CA ALA A 275 -61.50 -4.09 -2.48
C ALA A 275 -61.56 -4.53 -1.00
N CYS A 276 -61.21 -3.77 0.04
CA CYS A 276 -61.59 -2.41 0.49
C CYS A 276 -62.90 -2.39 1.30
N GLY A 277 -62.89 -1.76 2.48
CA GLY A 277 -64.07 -1.59 3.35
C GLY A 277 -63.77 -1.75 4.85
N ALA A 278 -63.72 -0.63 5.58
CA ALA A 278 -63.42 -0.62 7.02
C ALA A 278 -64.64 -0.95 7.91
N PHE A 279 -64.40 -1.28 9.19
CA PHE A 279 -65.14 -0.66 10.29
C PHE A 279 -64.31 -0.60 11.60
N ARG A 280 -64.70 0.28 12.53
CA ARG A 280 -64.01 0.55 13.81
C ARG A 280 -64.75 -0.12 14.99
N SER A 281 -64.05 -0.48 16.07
CA SER A 281 -63.93 0.38 17.27
C SER A 281 -63.54 -0.33 18.59
N LYS A 282 -62.91 0.44 19.49
CA LYS A 282 -62.92 0.37 20.98
C LYS A 282 -62.58 -0.96 21.69
N ILE A 283 -61.38 -1.00 22.29
CA ILE A 283 -61.24 -1.08 23.76
C ILE A 283 -60.22 0.00 24.19
N ASN A 284 -60.45 0.68 25.31
CA ASN A 284 -59.50 1.61 25.94
C ASN A 284 -58.98 1.03 27.25
N VAL A 285 -57.68 1.19 27.52
CA VAL A 285 -57.12 1.27 28.87
C VAL A 285 -56.19 2.49 28.90
N ALA A 286 -56.24 3.27 29.97
CA ALA A 286 -55.58 4.58 30.03
C ALA A 286 -54.31 4.56 30.88
N VAL A 287 -53.35 5.43 30.53
CA VAL A 287 -52.23 5.84 31.39
C VAL A 287 -52.15 7.36 31.35
N ALA A 288 -52.00 7.99 32.53
CA ALA A 288 -51.96 9.45 32.69
C ALA A 288 -50.53 10.01 32.46
N PRO A 289 -50.36 11.32 32.19
CA PRO A 289 -49.22 11.81 31.41
C PRO A 289 -48.03 12.30 32.25
N ALA A 290 -46.84 12.28 31.62
CA ALA A 290 -45.69 13.09 32.00
C ALA A 290 -45.49 14.22 30.96
N THR A 291 -45.33 15.45 31.42
CA THR A 291 -45.33 16.65 30.56
C THR A 291 -43.95 16.99 29.98
N SER A 292 -43.89 17.00 28.65
CA SER A 292 -43.08 17.91 27.80
C SER A 292 -41.78 18.49 28.37
N LEU A 293 -40.64 17.96 27.90
CA LEU A 293 -39.37 18.69 27.85
C LEU A 293 -39.02 18.92 26.37
N ARG A 294 -38.98 20.19 25.94
CA ARG A 294 -38.76 20.55 24.52
C ARG A 294 -37.28 20.41 24.17
N PHE A 295 -36.91 19.38 23.42
CA PHE A 295 -35.66 19.39 22.67
C PHE A 295 -35.84 20.19 21.37
N LEU A 296 -35.15 21.33 21.27
CA LEU A 296 -35.06 22.12 20.03
C LEU A 296 -34.06 21.47 19.07
N GLY A 297 -34.44 20.32 18.50
CA GLY A 297 -33.71 19.69 17.40
C GLY A 297 -33.98 20.44 16.09
N THR A 298 -33.12 21.39 15.74
CA THR A 298 -33.13 22.01 14.41
C THR A 298 -32.82 20.96 13.35
N SER A 299 -33.80 20.63 12.51
CA SER A 299 -33.61 19.70 11.39
C SER A 299 -32.81 20.38 10.28
N SER A 300 -31.48 20.27 10.35
CA SER A 300 -30.59 20.57 9.24
C SER A 300 -30.79 19.52 8.14
N ARG A 301 -31.74 19.80 7.24
CA ARG A 301 -31.77 19.12 5.93
C ARG A 301 -30.40 19.31 5.28
N PHE A 302 -29.72 18.23 4.93
CA PHE A 302 -28.62 18.29 3.98
C PHE A 302 -29.20 18.73 2.63
N GLN A 303 -29.16 20.04 2.35
CA GLN A 303 -29.36 20.56 1.02
C GLN A 303 -28.08 20.31 0.23
N THR A 304 -28.15 19.46 -0.78
CA THR A 304 -27.20 19.49 -1.89
C THR A 304 -27.25 20.90 -2.52
N PRO A 305 -26.12 21.58 -2.73
CA PRO A 305 -26.10 22.88 -3.40
C PRO A 305 -26.77 22.80 -4.79
N ASN A 306 -27.51 23.84 -5.17
CA ASN A 306 -28.04 23.94 -6.54
C ASN A 306 -26.89 24.14 -7.53
N ALA A 307 -26.89 23.39 -8.62
CA ALA A 307 -25.78 23.31 -9.59
C ALA A 307 -25.74 24.49 -10.58
N THR A 308 -26.00 25.72 -10.14
CA THR A 308 -26.17 26.90 -11.02
C THR A 308 -25.37 28.15 -10.63
N ASP A 309 -24.66 28.14 -9.50
CA ASP A 309 -23.73 29.22 -9.11
C ASP A 309 -22.44 28.60 -8.55
N VAL A 310 -21.45 28.39 -9.41
CA VAL A 310 -20.08 28.03 -9.02
C VAL A 310 -19.09 28.72 -9.97
N SER A 311 -18.30 29.66 -9.45
CA SER A 311 -17.16 30.24 -10.14
C SER A 311 -16.06 29.19 -10.38
N GLU A 312 -15.42 29.18 -11.54
CA GLU A 312 -14.49 28.12 -11.95
C GLU A 312 -13.25 28.01 -11.03
N ASP A 313 -12.78 29.11 -10.43
CA ASP A 313 -11.64 29.15 -9.51
C ASP A 313 -12.02 28.84 -8.04
N SER A 314 -12.51 27.62 -7.75
CA SER A 314 -12.60 27.11 -6.37
C SER A 314 -11.36 26.27 -6.02
N PRO A 315 -10.53 26.64 -5.02
CA PRO A 315 -9.35 25.86 -4.65
C PRO A 315 -9.72 24.50 -4.02
N GLU A 316 -8.89 23.50 -4.27
CA GLU A 316 -8.88 22.18 -3.61
C GLU A 316 -10.18 21.35 -3.70
N ARG A 317 -10.64 21.08 -4.92
CA ARG A 317 -11.37 19.81 -5.16
C ARG A 317 -10.36 18.66 -5.18
N TRP A 318 -10.65 17.57 -4.49
CA TRP A 318 -9.86 16.33 -4.60
C TRP A 318 -10.00 15.71 -6.00
N PRO A 319 -8.93 15.12 -6.56
CA PRO A 319 -8.97 14.51 -7.88
C PRO A 319 -9.82 13.23 -7.89
N LEU A 320 -10.46 12.95 -9.04
CA LEU A 320 -11.30 11.77 -9.26
C LEU A 320 -10.43 10.50 -9.23
N TYR A 321 -10.87 9.45 -8.54
CA TYR A 321 -10.00 8.28 -8.31
C TYR A 321 -10.23 7.15 -9.32
N LEU A 322 -9.42 7.14 -10.40
CA LEU A 322 -9.45 6.13 -11.46
C LEU A 322 -8.13 5.32 -11.50
N ASP A 323 -7.64 4.87 -10.33
CA ASP A 323 -6.44 4.01 -10.23
C ASP A 323 -6.66 2.77 -9.34
N ALA A 324 -7.86 2.17 -9.42
CA ALA A 324 -8.27 1.04 -8.57
C ALA A 324 -7.32 -0.18 -8.59
N GLN A 325 -6.53 -0.39 -9.66
CA GLN A 325 -5.54 -1.47 -9.72
C GLN A 325 -4.29 -1.22 -8.86
N ALA A 326 -3.94 0.02 -8.54
CA ALA A 326 -2.88 0.30 -7.57
C ALA A 326 -3.40 0.03 -6.15
N THR A 327 -4.55 0.61 -5.80
CA THR A 327 -5.20 0.36 -4.51
C THR A 327 -6.68 0.70 -4.58
N THR A 328 -7.48 0.04 -3.74
CA THR A 328 -8.90 0.40 -3.54
C THR A 328 -9.06 1.23 -2.26
N PRO A 329 -10.11 2.09 -2.17
CA PRO A 329 -10.58 2.59 -0.89
C PRO A 329 -11.12 1.42 -0.05
N LEU A 330 -11.12 1.59 1.28
CA LEU A 330 -11.71 0.61 2.20
C LEU A 330 -13.24 0.73 2.14
N ASP A 331 -13.96 -0.38 1.95
CA ASP A 331 -15.43 -0.37 2.00
C ASP A 331 -15.90 -0.02 3.43
N PRO A 332 -16.88 0.88 3.62
CA PRO A 332 -17.33 1.26 4.96
C PRO A 332 -17.78 0.09 5.85
N ARG A 333 -18.34 -0.97 5.24
CA ARG A 333 -18.75 -2.20 5.95
C ARG A 333 -17.56 -3.04 6.41
N VAL A 334 -16.44 -2.96 5.69
CA VAL A 334 -15.18 -3.58 6.09
C VAL A 334 -14.57 -2.81 7.25
N LEU A 335 -14.57 -1.47 7.21
CA LEU A 335 -14.10 -0.65 8.32
C LEU A 335 -14.88 -0.94 9.61
N ASP A 336 -16.21 -0.98 9.53
CA ASP A 336 -17.08 -1.30 10.67
C ASP A 336 -16.74 -2.67 11.30
N ALA A 337 -16.55 -3.70 10.47
CA ALA A 337 -16.12 -5.02 10.93
C ALA A 337 -14.72 -5.03 11.62
N MET A 338 -13.82 -4.11 11.26
CA MET A 338 -12.48 -4.00 11.85
C MET A 338 -12.46 -3.27 13.20
N LEU A 339 -13.31 -2.27 13.40
CA LEU A 339 -13.27 -1.36 14.56
C LEU A 339 -13.35 -2.04 15.94
N PRO A 340 -14.13 -3.11 16.18
CA PRO A 340 -14.15 -3.83 17.46
C PRO A 340 -12.77 -4.35 17.89
N TYR A 341 -12.02 -4.92 16.93
CA TYR A 341 -10.71 -5.53 17.16
C TYR A 341 -9.58 -4.50 17.28
N LEU A 342 -9.80 -3.27 16.84
CA LEU A 342 -8.91 -2.12 17.05
C LEU A 342 -9.12 -1.44 18.42
N THR A 343 -10.25 -1.68 19.10
CA THR A 343 -10.67 -0.90 20.28
C THR A 343 -10.77 -1.71 21.57
N HIS A 344 -11.49 -2.83 21.55
CA HIS A 344 -11.81 -3.58 22.78
C HIS A 344 -11.62 -5.11 22.65
N GLN A 345 -11.66 -5.65 21.42
CA GLN A 345 -11.35 -7.07 21.12
C GLN A 345 -9.90 -7.22 20.62
N TYR A 346 -8.96 -6.51 21.26
CA TYR A 346 -7.54 -6.36 20.88
C TYR A 346 -6.66 -7.59 21.19
N GLY A 347 -7.25 -8.74 21.51
CA GLY A 347 -6.50 -9.91 21.98
C GLY A 347 -5.60 -10.54 20.91
N ASN A 348 -4.47 -11.10 21.33
CA ASN A 348 -3.61 -11.89 20.45
C ASN A 348 -4.27 -13.26 20.18
N PRO A 349 -4.54 -13.65 18.92
CA PRO A 349 -5.21 -14.91 18.59
C PRO A 349 -4.39 -16.16 18.95
N HIS A 350 -3.12 -16.00 19.31
CA HIS A 350 -2.26 -17.10 19.79
C HIS A 350 -2.34 -17.30 21.32
N SER A 351 -3.04 -16.43 22.07
CA SER A 351 -3.19 -16.53 23.52
C SER A 351 -4.28 -17.54 23.94
N ARG A 352 -3.89 -18.79 24.15
CA ARG A 352 -4.84 -19.90 24.45
C ARG A 352 -5.42 -19.94 25.87
N THR A 353 -5.05 -19.02 26.75
CA THR A 353 -5.34 -19.10 28.21
C THR A 353 -6.44 -18.15 28.70
N HIS A 354 -6.98 -17.26 27.85
CA HIS A 354 -7.94 -16.23 28.27
C HIS A 354 -8.91 -15.81 27.16
N SER A 355 -10.09 -15.29 27.54
CA SER A 355 -11.19 -14.92 26.64
C SER A 355 -10.77 -14.07 25.44
N TYR A 356 -10.02 -12.98 25.66
CA TYR A 356 -9.55 -12.09 24.58
C TYR A 356 -8.81 -12.82 23.45
N GLY A 357 -8.09 -13.91 23.78
CA GLY A 357 -7.38 -14.72 22.78
C GLY A 357 -8.33 -15.64 22.01
N TRP A 358 -9.25 -16.30 22.71
CA TRP A 358 -10.28 -17.16 22.10
C TRP A 358 -11.25 -16.38 21.19
N GLU A 359 -11.62 -15.16 21.58
CA GLU A 359 -12.45 -14.25 20.77
C GLU A 359 -11.73 -13.83 19.48
N SER A 360 -10.44 -13.49 19.59
CA SER A 360 -9.57 -13.13 18.48
C SER A 360 -9.28 -14.32 17.55
N GLU A 361 -9.03 -15.51 18.10
CA GLU A 361 -8.88 -16.77 17.33
C GLU A 361 -10.16 -17.11 16.56
N ARG A 362 -11.33 -16.97 17.18
CA ARG A 362 -12.64 -17.15 16.53
C ARG A 362 -12.85 -16.15 15.39
N ALA A 363 -12.45 -14.90 15.56
CA ALA A 363 -12.55 -13.87 14.52
C ALA A 363 -11.63 -14.19 13.32
N VAL A 364 -10.37 -14.56 13.59
CA VAL A 364 -9.40 -15.01 12.57
C VAL A 364 -9.94 -16.23 11.81
N GLU A 365 -10.49 -17.24 12.49
CA GLU A 365 -11.03 -18.45 11.87
C GLU A 365 -12.35 -18.23 11.12
N THR A 366 -13.10 -17.17 11.44
CA THR A 366 -14.30 -16.75 10.71
C THR A 366 -13.89 -16.05 9.41
N ALA A 367 -12.97 -15.09 9.48
CA ALA A 367 -12.40 -14.46 8.29
C ALA A 367 -11.71 -15.46 7.37
N ARG A 368 -11.03 -16.47 7.94
CA ARG A 368 -10.41 -17.56 7.18
C ARG A 368 -11.42 -18.41 6.42
N GLN A 369 -12.63 -18.57 6.95
CA GLN A 369 -13.73 -19.24 6.25
C GLN A 369 -14.24 -18.36 5.09
N GLN A 370 -14.50 -17.07 5.33
CA GLN A 370 -14.95 -16.13 4.30
C GLN A 370 -13.99 -16.00 3.09
N VAL A 371 -12.68 -16.04 3.34
CA VAL A 371 -11.66 -16.08 2.26
C VAL A 371 -11.71 -17.42 1.50
N ALA A 372 -11.96 -18.53 2.20
CA ALA A 372 -12.05 -19.86 1.60
C ALA A 372 -13.31 -20.02 0.74
N ASP A 373 -14.45 -19.54 1.24
CA ASP A 373 -15.76 -19.64 0.58
C ASP A 373 -15.78 -18.89 -0.75
N LEU A 374 -15.15 -17.71 -0.83
CA LEU A 374 -15.05 -16.91 -2.05
C LEU A 374 -14.28 -17.62 -3.19
N ILE A 375 -13.32 -18.50 -2.86
CA ILE A 375 -12.49 -19.21 -3.85
C ILE A 375 -12.76 -20.73 -3.91
N GLY A 376 -13.75 -21.23 -3.15
CA GLY A 376 -14.11 -22.64 -3.09
C GLY A 376 -13.09 -23.56 -2.39
N ALA A 377 -12.32 -23.09 -1.41
CA ALA A 377 -11.27 -23.87 -0.72
C ALA A 377 -11.68 -24.42 0.67
N ASP A 378 -10.90 -25.35 1.26
CA ASP A 378 -10.96 -25.62 2.71
C ASP A 378 -10.21 -24.50 3.45
N LYS A 379 -10.77 -23.93 4.52
CA LYS A 379 -10.06 -22.92 5.33
C LYS A 379 -8.72 -23.40 5.92
N LYS A 380 -8.47 -24.71 5.95
CA LYS A 380 -7.17 -25.31 6.30
C LYS A 380 -6.10 -25.15 5.20
N GLU A 381 -6.46 -24.65 4.03
CA GLU A 381 -5.59 -24.34 2.89
C GLU A 381 -5.26 -22.83 2.82
N ILE A 382 -6.08 -21.98 3.46
CA ILE A 382 -5.91 -20.51 3.56
C ILE A 382 -4.85 -20.15 4.61
N ILE A 383 -3.83 -19.38 4.22
CA ILE A 383 -2.71 -18.88 5.03
C ILE A 383 -2.61 -17.36 4.92
N PHE A 384 -2.55 -16.65 6.06
CA PHE A 384 -2.48 -15.19 6.07
C PHE A 384 -1.05 -14.66 5.90
N THR A 385 -0.94 -13.60 5.09
CA THR A 385 0.31 -12.92 4.73
C THR A 385 0.12 -11.39 4.82
N SER A 386 1.18 -10.59 4.69
CA SER A 386 1.06 -9.11 4.63
C SER A 386 0.53 -8.56 3.30
N GLY A 387 0.32 -9.41 2.29
CA GLY A 387 -0.13 -9.02 0.95
C GLY A 387 0.31 -10.01 -0.12
N ALA A 388 -0.22 -9.86 -1.33
CA ALA A 388 0.14 -10.73 -2.46
C ALA A 388 1.65 -10.74 -2.77
N THR A 389 2.38 -9.65 -2.49
CA THR A 389 3.86 -9.63 -2.60
C THR A 389 4.54 -10.68 -1.71
N GLU A 390 4.05 -10.87 -0.48
CA GLU A 390 4.55 -11.89 0.43
C GLU A 390 4.08 -13.28 -0.02
N SER A 391 2.80 -13.41 -0.42
CA SER A 391 2.25 -14.67 -0.94
C SER A 391 3.00 -15.18 -2.18
N ASN A 392 3.28 -14.31 -3.16
CA ASN A 392 4.05 -14.63 -4.37
C ASN A 392 5.49 -15.06 -4.04
N ASN A 393 6.14 -14.37 -3.10
CA ASN A 393 7.47 -14.75 -2.63
C ASN A 393 7.46 -16.16 -2.01
N ILE A 394 6.52 -16.43 -1.09
CA ILE A 394 6.35 -17.75 -0.47
C ILE A 394 6.05 -18.82 -1.53
N SER A 395 5.15 -18.55 -2.49
CA SER A 395 4.83 -19.49 -3.57
C SER A 395 6.04 -19.85 -4.42
N VAL A 396 6.71 -18.83 -4.98
CA VAL A 396 7.82 -19.03 -5.93
C VAL A 396 9.03 -19.62 -5.23
N LYS A 397 9.55 -18.95 -4.19
CA LYS A 397 10.78 -19.37 -3.51
C LYS A 397 10.56 -20.59 -2.63
N GLY A 398 9.43 -20.66 -1.93
CA GLY A 398 9.14 -21.74 -1.00
C GLY A 398 8.83 -23.08 -1.68
N VAL A 399 8.14 -23.10 -2.83
CA VAL A 399 7.97 -24.34 -3.62
C VAL A 399 9.30 -24.74 -4.24
N ALA A 400 10.03 -23.80 -4.86
CA ALA A 400 11.33 -24.07 -5.46
C ALA A 400 12.29 -24.71 -4.45
N ARG A 401 12.61 -24.02 -3.35
CA ARG A 401 13.56 -24.50 -2.35
C ARG A 401 13.15 -25.85 -1.73
N PHE A 402 11.87 -26.05 -1.40
CA PHE A 402 11.38 -27.32 -0.86
C PHE A 402 11.61 -28.52 -1.80
N TYR A 403 11.52 -28.32 -3.12
CA TYR A 403 11.70 -29.38 -4.12
C TYR A 403 13.08 -29.36 -4.83
N LYS A 404 14.02 -28.50 -4.37
CA LYS A 404 15.37 -28.29 -4.96
C LYS A 404 16.18 -29.59 -5.15
N SER A 405 15.93 -30.62 -4.36
CA SER A 405 16.65 -31.91 -4.48
C SER A 405 16.16 -32.81 -5.62
N LYS A 406 15.11 -32.42 -6.35
CA LYS A 406 14.49 -33.21 -7.45
C LYS A 406 14.15 -32.42 -8.70
N LYS A 407 13.99 -31.10 -8.57
CA LYS A 407 13.50 -30.19 -9.61
C LYS A 407 14.27 -28.87 -9.50
N ARG A 408 14.65 -28.25 -10.63
CA ARG A 408 15.57 -27.10 -10.71
C ARG A 408 15.14 -26.01 -11.71
N HIS A 409 13.98 -26.18 -12.35
CA HIS A 409 13.42 -25.25 -13.33
C HIS A 409 12.09 -24.65 -12.85
N VAL A 410 11.85 -23.37 -13.18
CA VAL A 410 10.58 -22.66 -12.97
C VAL A 410 10.16 -22.00 -14.29
N ILE A 411 8.88 -21.98 -14.59
CA ILE A 411 8.32 -21.26 -15.75
C ILE A 411 7.45 -20.11 -15.24
N THR A 412 7.58 -18.94 -15.87
CA THR A 412 6.86 -17.72 -15.53
C THR A 412 6.55 -16.92 -16.80
N THR A 413 5.62 -15.96 -16.78
CA THR A 413 5.43 -15.03 -17.93
C THR A 413 6.34 -13.80 -17.82
N GLN A 414 6.66 -13.16 -18.94
CA GLN A 414 7.31 -11.84 -18.96
C GLN A 414 6.40 -10.71 -18.43
N THR A 415 5.09 -10.95 -18.38
CA THR A 415 4.07 -10.00 -17.94
C THR A 415 3.63 -10.13 -16.48
N GLU A 416 4.24 -11.04 -15.70
CA GLU A 416 3.90 -11.17 -14.27
C GLU A 416 4.20 -9.88 -13.50
N HIS A 417 3.45 -9.64 -12.42
CA HIS A 417 3.77 -8.55 -11.50
C HIS A 417 5.20 -8.67 -10.96
N LYS A 418 5.91 -7.54 -10.86
CA LYS A 418 7.36 -7.46 -10.56
C LYS A 418 7.83 -8.28 -9.35
N CYS A 419 7.01 -8.52 -8.33
CA CYS A 419 7.39 -9.36 -7.19
C CYS A 419 7.47 -10.88 -7.49
N VAL A 420 6.88 -11.36 -8.58
CA VAL A 420 7.11 -12.70 -9.14
C VAL A 420 8.42 -12.70 -9.94
N LEU A 421 8.60 -11.74 -10.85
CA LEU A 421 9.81 -11.60 -11.67
C LEU A 421 11.08 -11.48 -10.81
N ASP A 422 11.09 -10.59 -9.82
CA ASP A 422 12.22 -10.42 -8.89
C ASP A 422 12.35 -11.59 -7.89
N SER A 423 11.30 -12.42 -7.73
CA SER A 423 11.42 -13.70 -7.02
C SER A 423 12.10 -14.78 -7.86
N CYS A 424 11.83 -14.80 -9.17
CA CYS A 424 12.50 -15.66 -10.13
C CYS A 424 13.98 -15.27 -10.29
N ARG A 425 14.30 -13.98 -10.48
CA ARG A 425 15.68 -13.46 -10.51
C ARG A 425 16.49 -13.82 -9.26
N ALA A 426 15.85 -13.78 -8.09
CA ALA A 426 16.48 -14.24 -6.85
C ALA A 426 16.76 -15.76 -6.85
N LEU A 427 15.90 -16.58 -7.47
CA LEU A 427 16.15 -18.01 -7.64
C LEU A 427 17.24 -18.30 -8.68
N GLU A 428 17.34 -17.52 -9.76
CA GLU A 428 18.43 -17.61 -10.74
C GLU A 428 19.79 -17.39 -10.06
N ASN A 429 19.88 -16.41 -9.16
CA ASN A 429 21.05 -16.19 -8.29
C ASN A 429 21.27 -17.34 -7.26
N GLU A 430 20.24 -18.11 -6.90
CA GLU A 430 20.37 -19.37 -6.14
C GLU A 430 20.70 -20.59 -7.04
N GLY A 431 21.05 -20.34 -8.30
CA GLY A 431 21.41 -21.31 -9.32
C GLY A 431 20.23 -22.13 -9.83
N TRP A 432 19.02 -21.56 -9.92
CA TRP A 432 17.89 -22.15 -10.65
C TRP A 432 17.90 -21.69 -12.10
N GLU A 433 17.15 -22.41 -12.94
CA GLU A 433 16.83 -21.98 -14.29
C GLU A 433 15.38 -21.48 -14.35
N VAL A 434 15.15 -20.36 -15.03
CA VAL A 434 13.81 -19.78 -15.21
C VAL A 434 13.52 -19.54 -16.68
N THR A 435 12.44 -20.12 -17.19
CA THR A 435 11.87 -19.75 -18.50
C THR A 435 10.89 -18.59 -18.31
N TYR A 436 11.20 -17.43 -18.88
CA TYR A 436 10.31 -16.27 -18.96
C TYR A 436 9.55 -16.29 -20.31
N LEU A 437 8.39 -16.94 -20.34
CA LEU A 437 7.56 -17.07 -21.54
C LEU A 437 7.14 -15.70 -22.09
N PRO A 438 7.24 -15.49 -23.41
CA PRO A 438 6.65 -14.32 -24.06
C PRO A 438 5.11 -14.39 -23.99
N VAL A 439 4.48 -13.30 -24.42
CA VAL A 439 3.02 -13.23 -24.64
C VAL A 439 2.74 -12.88 -26.09
N GLN A 440 1.54 -13.21 -26.55
CA GLN A 440 1.01 -12.69 -27.81
C GLN A 440 0.77 -11.17 -27.69
N LYS A 441 0.56 -10.48 -28.81
CA LYS A 441 0.15 -9.05 -28.82
C LYS A 441 -1.13 -8.76 -28.04
N SER A 442 -1.96 -9.78 -27.81
CA SER A 442 -3.17 -9.74 -26.96
C SER A 442 -2.87 -9.74 -25.46
N GLY A 443 -1.61 -9.94 -25.03
CA GLY A 443 -1.22 -10.16 -23.63
C GLY A 443 -1.46 -11.59 -23.12
N ARG A 444 -2.08 -12.48 -23.92
CA ARG A 444 -2.31 -13.89 -23.56
C ARG A 444 -1.09 -14.75 -23.90
N ILE A 445 -0.81 -15.76 -23.09
CA ILE A 445 0.23 -16.77 -23.41
C ILE A 445 -0.26 -17.74 -24.50
N SER A 446 0.67 -18.35 -25.25
CA SER A 446 0.40 -19.61 -25.95
C SER A 446 0.41 -20.76 -24.93
N VAL A 447 -0.65 -21.56 -24.96
CA VAL A 447 -0.78 -22.75 -24.09
C VAL A 447 0.12 -23.87 -24.62
N GLU A 448 0.30 -23.92 -25.93
CA GLU A 448 1.15 -24.85 -26.68
C GLU A 448 2.65 -24.56 -26.46
N GLU A 449 3.03 -23.30 -26.31
CA GLU A 449 4.38 -22.88 -25.95
C GLU A 449 4.71 -23.23 -24.49
N LEU A 450 3.78 -22.94 -23.56
CA LEU A 450 3.90 -23.38 -22.17
C LEU A 450 4.11 -24.90 -22.08
N GLU A 451 3.32 -25.71 -22.79
CA GLU A 451 3.45 -27.16 -22.76
C GLU A 451 4.80 -27.65 -23.34
N LYS A 452 5.30 -27.01 -24.41
CA LYS A 452 6.65 -27.30 -24.95
C LYS A 452 7.79 -26.91 -24.01
N SER A 453 7.61 -25.87 -23.20
CA SER A 453 8.59 -25.46 -22.18
C SER A 453 8.57 -26.35 -20.93
N LEU A 454 7.61 -27.27 -20.77
CA LEU A 454 7.60 -28.20 -19.65
C LEU A 454 8.70 -29.25 -19.78
N ARG A 455 9.45 -29.40 -18.69
CA ARG A 455 10.54 -30.37 -18.54
C ARG A 455 10.36 -31.25 -17.30
N PRO A 456 10.95 -32.47 -17.25
CA PRO A 456 10.88 -33.34 -16.08
C PRO A 456 11.30 -32.67 -14.76
N ASP A 457 12.27 -31.76 -14.80
CA ASP A 457 12.82 -31.01 -13.68
C ASP A 457 12.04 -29.72 -13.32
N THR A 458 10.92 -29.42 -13.98
CA THR A 458 10.11 -28.22 -13.72
C THR A 458 9.37 -28.34 -12.38
N ALA A 459 9.69 -27.46 -11.43
CA ALA A 459 9.06 -27.36 -10.11
C ALA A 459 7.69 -26.70 -10.18
N LEU A 460 7.64 -25.53 -10.81
CA LEU A 460 6.55 -24.57 -10.70
C LEU A 460 6.29 -23.90 -12.04
N VAL A 461 5.02 -23.72 -12.37
CA VAL A 461 4.53 -22.72 -13.34
C VAL A 461 3.90 -21.58 -12.53
N SER A 462 4.27 -20.33 -12.83
CA SER A 462 3.61 -19.12 -12.30
C SER A 462 2.99 -18.33 -13.44
N VAL A 463 1.67 -18.20 -13.45
CA VAL A 463 0.94 -17.34 -14.40
C VAL A 463 -0.17 -16.60 -13.67
N MET A 464 -0.15 -15.27 -13.66
CA MET A 464 -1.16 -14.46 -12.99
C MET A 464 -2.55 -14.57 -13.65
N THR A 465 -3.62 -14.54 -12.84
CA THR A 465 -5.00 -14.72 -13.33
C THR A 465 -5.49 -13.52 -14.13
N VAL A 466 -5.18 -12.30 -13.66
CA VAL A 466 -5.53 -11.01 -14.30
C VAL A 466 -4.33 -10.08 -14.21
N ASN A 467 -3.86 -9.55 -15.34
CA ASN A 467 -2.74 -8.62 -15.37
C ASN A 467 -3.09 -7.24 -14.78
N ASN A 468 -2.15 -6.62 -14.06
CA ASN A 468 -2.36 -5.36 -13.33
C ASN A 468 -2.11 -4.07 -14.14
N GLU A 469 -1.69 -4.15 -15.40
CA GLU A 469 -1.43 -3.00 -16.28
C GLU A 469 -2.40 -2.96 -17.46
N ILE A 470 -2.65 -4.10 -18.11
CA ILE A 470 -3.51 -4.24 -19.30
C ILE A 470 -4.79 -5.06 -19.07
N GLY A 471 -5.07 -5.50 -17.83
CA GLY A 471 -6.34 -6.15 -17.46
C GLY A 471 -6.58 -7.56 -18.02
N VAL A 472 -5.72 -8.06 -18.90
CA VAL A 472 -5.87 -9.36 -19.58
C VAL A 472 -6.00 -10.52 -18.60
N ILE A 473 -6.99 -11.37 -18.86
CA ILE A 473 -7.26 -12.63 -18.16
C ILE A 473 -6.49 -13.75 -18.88
N GLN A 474 -5.73 -14.56 -18.15
CA GLN A 474 -4.99 -15.70 -18.71
C GLN A 474 -5.86 -17.00 -18.75
N PRO A 475 -5.54 -17.99 -19.61
CA PRO A 475 -6.24 -19.29 -19.67
C PRO A 475 -5.89 -20.22 -18.49
N ILE A 476 -6.20 -19.78 -17.27
CA ILE A 476 -5.79 -20.42 -16.00
C ILE A 476 -6.32 -21.86 -15.87
N LYS A 477 -7.49 -22.17 -16.44
CA LYS A 477 -8.08 -23.52 -16.38
C LYS A 477 -7.30 -24.51 -17.23
N GLU A 478 -6.91 -24.09 -18.42
CA GLU A 478 -6.15 -24.86 -19.42
C GLU A 478 -4.72 -25.08 -18.90
N ILE A 479 -4.08 -24.01 -18.41
CA ILE A 479 -2.77 -24.05 -17.74
C ILE A 479 -2.80 -25.03 -16.56
N GLY A 480 -3.82 -24.93 -15.70
CA GLY A 480 -3.97 -25.80 -14.53
C GLY A 480 -4.16 -27.28 -14.90
N ALA A 481 -4.90 -27.58 -15.97
CA ALA A 481 -5.05 -28.94 -16.48
C ALA A 481 -3.72 -29.52 -16.99
N ILE A 482 -2.95 -28.74 -17.74
CA ILE A 482 -1.63 -29.15 -18.28
C ILE A 482 -0.61 -29.36 -17.16
N CYS A 483 -0.55 -28.46 -16.18
CA CYS A 483 0.31 -28.61 -14.99
C CYS A 483 -0.07 -29.86 -14.18
N ARG A 484 -1.37 -30.11 -14.01
CA ARG A 484 -1.91 -31.28 -13.31
C ARG A 484 -1.54 -32.59 -14.01
N ALA A 485 -1.63 -32.65 -15.34
CA ALA A 485 -1.23 -33.80 -16.14
C ALA A 485 0.28 -34.10 -16.01
N HIS A 486 1.11 -33.06 -16.12
CA HIS A 486 2.58 -33.16 -16.05
C HIS A 486 3.15 -33.27 -14.62
N LYS A 487 2.29 -33.19 -13.58
CA LYS A 487 2.68 -33.25 -12.15
C LYS A 487 3.68 -32.13 -11.78
N VAL A 488 3.45 -30.95 -12.33
CA VAL A 488 4.15 -29.69 -12.01
C VAL A 488 3.21 -28.85 -11.17
N PHE A 489 3.74 -28.14 -10.16
CA PHE A 489 2.89 -27.27 -9.33
C PHE A 489 2.48 -26.02 -10.10
N PHE A 490 1.24 -25.59 -9.91
CA PHE A 490 0.73 -24.37 -10.52
C PHE A 490 0.44 -23.28 -9.48
N HIS A 491 1.15 -22.15 -9.60
CA HIS A 491 0.88 -20.92 -8.89
C HIS A 491 0.16 -19.91 -9.80
N THR A 492 -0.80 -19.17 -9.25
CA THR A 492 -1.35 -17.98 -9.90
C THR A 492 -1.43 -16.80 -8.93
N ASP A 493 -0.93 -15.64 -9.36
CA ASP A 493 -1.27 -14.38 -8.69
C ASP A 493 -2.68 -13.98 -9.11
N ALA A 494 -3.62 -14.06 -8.16
CA ALA A 494 -5.02 -13.73 -8.34
C ALA A 494 -5.39 -12.40 -7.64
N ALA A 495 -4.40 -11.58 -7.24
CA ALA A 495 -4.64 -10.34 -6.51
C ALA A 495 -5.53 -9.33 -7.25
N GLN A 496 -5.51 -9.32 -8.59
CA GLN A 496 -6.46 -8.52 -9.38
C GLN A 496 -7.76 -9.26 -9.71
N ALA A 497 -7.79 -10.60 -9.66
CA ALA A 497 -8.91 -11.42 -10.12
C ALA A 497 -9.95 -11.74 -9.03
N VAL A 498 -9.48 -12.12 -7.83
CA VAL A 498 -10.36 -12.49 -6.71
C VAL A 498 -11.30 -11.33 -6.39
N GLY A 499 -12.56 -11.66 -6.11
CA GLY A 499 -13.62 -10.69 -5.80
C GLY A 499 -14.13 -9.89 -6.99
N LYS A 500 -13.64 -10.14 -8.22
CA LYS A 500 -14.04 -9.41 -9.44
C LYS A 500 -14.50 -10.33 -10.56
N ILE A 501 -13.84 -11.48 -10.73
CA ILE A 501 -14.29 -12.57 -11.60
C ILE A 501 -14.47 -13.86 -10.79
N PRO A 502 -15.31 -14.82 -11.25
CA PRO A 502 -15.46 -16.10 -10.57
C PRO A 502 -14.14 -16.87 -10.52
N VAL A 503 -13.74 -17.30 -9.33
CA VAL A 503 -12.52 -18.08 -9.09
C VAL A 503 -12.88 -19.30 -8.23
N ASN A 504 -12.56 -20.50 -8.71
CA ASN A 504 -12.69 -21.73 -7.94
C ASN A 504 -11.38 -22.52 -8.03
N VAL A 505 -10.72 -22.74 -6.89
CA VAL A 505 -9.41 -23.41 -6.84
C VAL A 505 -9.46 -24.86 -7.33
N HIS A 506 -10.59 -25.56 -7.23
CA HIS A 506 -10.73 -26.92 -7.74
C HIS A 506 -10.90 -26.93 -9.26
N ASP A 507 -11.83 -26.14 -9.80
CA ASP A 507 -12.11 -26.10 -11.24
C ASP A 507 -10.91 -25.60 -12.06
N LEU A 508 -10.16 -24.66 -11.51
CA LEU A 508 -8.93 -24.10 -12.11
C LEU A 508 -7.69 -24.97 -11.87
N ASN A 509 -7.80 -26.10 -11.17
CA ASN A 509 -6.69 -27.00 -10.81
C ASN A 509 -5.50 -26.37 -10.05
N VAL A 510 -5.57 -25.10 -9.63
CA VAL A 510 -4.48 -24.33 -9.00
C VAL A 510 -3.91 -25.00 -7.73
N ASP A 511 -2.59 -25.03 -7.58
CA ASP A 511 -1.93 -25.58 -6.38
C ASP A 511 -1.58 -24.51 -5.33
N LEU A 512 -1.26 -23.28 -5.77
CA LEU A 512 -1.01 -22.11 -4.92
C LEU A 512 -1.67 -20.85 -5.50
N MET A 513 -2.25 -19.99 -4.67
CA MET A 513 -2.90 -18.75 -5.14
C MET A 513 -2.67 -17.57 -4.20
N SER A 514 -2.19 -16.46 -4.75
CA SER A 514 -1.95 -15.20 -4.02
C SER A 514 -3.14 -14.25 -4.10
N ILE A 515 -3.46 -13.61 -2.97
CA ILE A 515 -4.63 -12.72 -2.79
C ILE A 515 -4.20 -11.48 -1.98
N SER A 516 -4.74 -10.31 -2.29
CA SER A 516 -4.44 -9.04 -1.58
C SER A 516 -5.73 -8.31 -1.17
N GLY A 517 -5.85 -7.88 0.08
CA GLY A 517 -7.06 -7.21 0.59
C GLY A 517 -7.34 -5.86 -0.08
N HIS A 518 -6.30 -5.04 -0.25
CA HIS A 518 -6.43 -3.69 -0.81
C HIS A 518 -6.68 -3.63 -2.33
N LYS A 519 -6.94 -4.78 -2.98
CA LYS A 519 -7.43 -4.87 -4.36
C LYS A 519 -8.91 -5.28 -4.44
N ILE A 520 -9.58 -5.47 -3.30
CA ILE A 520 -10.99 -5.91 -3.16
C ILE A 520 -11.74 -5.10 -2.10
N TYR A 521 -11.39 -3.81 -1.93
CA TYR A 521 -11.94 -2.90 -0.92
C TYR A 521 -11.68 -3.31 0.54
N GLY A 522 -10.71 -4.21 0.77
CA GLY A 522 -10.16 -4.56 2.08
C GLY A 522 -8.97 -3.67 2.48
N PRO A 523 -8.42 -3.86 3.69
CA PRO A 523 -7.32 -3.04 4.18
C PRO A 523 -5.98 -3.33 3.48
N LYS A 524 -5.08 -2.36 3.55
CA LYS A 524 -3.66 -2.47 3.15
C LYS A 524 -2.87 -3.23 4.23
N GLY A 525 -1.79 -3.91 3.84
CA GLY A 525 -0.95 -4.68 4.77
C GLY A 525 -1.50 -6.07 5.15
N ILE A 526 -2.47 -6.61 4.41
CA ILE A 526 -2.93 -7.99 4.53
C ILE A 526 -3.14 -8.64 3.15
N GLY A 527 -2.86 -9.93 3.10
CA GLY A 527 -3.17 -10.81 1.99
C GLY A 527 -3.39 -12.24 2.46
N CYS A 528 -3.58 -13.11 1.49
CA CYS A 528 -3.68 -14.54 1.70
C CYS A 528 -2.82 -15.28 0.67
N LEU A 529 -2.34 -16.45 1.06
CA LEU A 529 -1.85 -17.50 0.20
C LEU A 529 -2.75 -18.73 0.42
N TYR A 530 -3.40 -19.22 -0.62
CA TYR A 530 -3.98 -20.57 -0.61
C TYR A 530 -2.88 -21.58 -0.97
N VAL A 531 -2.81 -22.69 -0.22
CA VAL A 531 -1.89 -23.82 -0.45
C VAL A 531 -2.67 -25.14 -0.43
N ARG A 532 -2.78 -25.80 -1.59
CA ARG A 532 -3.58 -27.03 -1.74
C ARG A 532 -3.08 -28.17 -0.83
N ARG A 533 -4.00 -28.78 -0.08
CA ARG A 533 -3.76 -29.93 0.80
C ARG A 533 -4.08 -31.29 0.16
N ARG A 534 -4.88 -31.34 -0.91
CA ARG A 534 -5.19 -32.58 -1.67
C ARG A 534 -5.26 -32.33 -3.18
N PRO A 535 -4.33 -32.91 -4.00
CA PRO A 535 -3.04 -33.49 -3.58
C PRO A 535 -2.20 -32.51 -2.77
N ARG A 536 -1.30 -33.02 -1.91
CA ARG A 536 -0.62 -32.20 -0.91
C ARG A 536 0.59 -31.46 -1.49
N VAL A 537 0.46 -30.15 -1.63
CA VAL A 537 1.58 -29.22 -1.84
C VAL A 537 2.39 -29.11 -0.54
N ARG A 538 3.69 -28.78 -0.68
CA ARG A 538 4.55 -28.36 0.43
C ARG A 538 5.37 -27.16 -0.01
N VAL A 539 5.71 -26.31 0.96
CA VAL A 539 6.34 -25.00 0.75
C VAL A 539 7.32 -24.80 1.89
N GLU A 540 8.53 -24.33 1.59
CA GLU A 540 9.49 -23.88 2.60
C GLU A 540 9.08 -22.49 3.12
N ALA A 541 9.04 -22.34 4.45
CA ALA A 541 8.65 -21.09 5.08
C ALA A 541 9.79 -20.05 4.99
N LEU A 542 9.50 -18.88 4.42
CA LEU A 542 10.48 -17.79 4.33
C LEU A 542 10.62 -17.00 5.64
N MET A 543 9.60 -17.05 6.51
CA MET A 543 9.57 -16.34 7.80
C MET A 543 9.69 -17.33 8.96
N SER A 544 10.89 -17.42 9.53
CA SER A 544 11.21 -18.16 10.76
C SER A 544 10.49 -17.58 11.99
N GLY A 545 10.21 -18.44 12.96
CA GLY A 545 9.55 -18.05 14.22
C GLY A 545 8.75 -19.21 14.84
N GLY A 546 7.74 -18.88 15.64
CA GLY A 546 6.99 -19.83 16.47
C GLY A 546 6.02 -20.77 15.74
N GLY A 547 6.20 -21.01 14.44
CA GLY A 547 5.41 -22.00 13.69
C GLY A 547 3.93 -21.62 13.46
N GLN A 548 3.59 -20.33 13.53
CA GLN A 548 2.25 -19.83 13.19
C GLN A 548 1.87 -20.17 11.73
N GLU A 549 0.58 -20.08 11.43
CA GLU A 549 0.02 -20.44 10.12
C GLU A 549 0.51 -21.81 9.62
N ARG A 550 0.36 -22.82 10.50
CA ARG A 550 0.67 -24.23 10.23
C ARG A 550 2.15 -24.47 9.86
N GLY A 551 3.04 -23.59 10.32
CA GLY A 551 4.48 -23.63 10.06
C GLY A 551 4.91 -23.02 8.73
N MET A 552 4.00 -22.42 7.95
CA MET A 552 4.34 -21.80 6.65
C MET A 552 4.59 -20.29 6.73
N ARG A 553 4.02 -19.60 7.75
CA ARG A 553 4.13 -18.15 7.91
C ARG A 553 4.14 -17.76 9.39
N SER A 554 5.33 -17.65 9.97
CA SER A 554 5.48 -17.30 11.40
C SER A 554 5.08 -15.85 11.72
N GLY A 555 4.84 -15.58 13.01
CA GLY A 555 4.53 -14.25 13.55
C GLY A 555 3.07 -14.10 14.00
N THR A 556 2.79 -13.03 14.76
CA THR A 556 1.43 -12.70 15.21
C THR A 556 0.51 -12.46 14.02
N VAL A 557 -0.69 -13.04 14.06
CA VAL A 557 -1.70 -12.82 13.02
C VAL A 557 -2.43 -11.51 13.35
N PRO A 558 -2.46 -10.50 12.46
CA PRO A 558 -3.03 -9.20 12.76
C PRO A 558 -4.57 -9.24 12.63
N THR A 559 -5.25 -9.68 13.69
CA THR A 559 -6.70 -9.93 13.71
C THR A 559 -7.55 -8.82 13.06
N PRO A 560 -7.36 -7.51 13.33
CA PRO A 560 -8.15 -6.48 12.68
C PRO A 560 -8.02 -6.49 11.15
N LEU A 561 -6.80 -6.64 10.62
CA LEU A 561 -6.58 -6.68 9.17
C LEU A 561 -7.12 -7.97 8.55
N VAL A 562 -6.99 -9.10 9.26
CA VAL A 562 -7.57 -10.39 8.85
C VAL A 562 -9.10 -10.33 8.80
N VAL A 563 -9.76 -9.75 9.81
CA VAL A 563 -11.22 -9.54 9.81
C VAL A 563 -11.62 -8.61 8.65
N GLY A 564 -10.83 -7.57 8.38
CA GLY A 564 -11.05 -6.70 7.22
C GLY A 564 -10.96 -7.45 5.88
N LEU A 565 -9.98 -8.35 5.72
CA LEU A 565 -9.87 -9.21 4.54
C LEU A 565 -11.06 -10.18 4.41
N GLY A 566 -11.48 -10.82 5.51
CA GLY A 566 -12.63 -11.72 5.52
C GLY A 566 -13.95 -11.01 5.17
N ALA A 567 -14.18 -9.84 5.77
CA ALA A 567 -15.33 -9.00 5.46
C ALA A 567 -15.34 -8.57 3.98
N ALA A 568 -14.19 -8.15 3.45
CA ALA A 568 -14.03 -7.78 2.04
C ALA A 568 -14.33 -8.96 1.10
N CYS A 569 -13.83 -10.16 1.43
CA CYS A 569 -14.12 -11.37 0.65
C CYS A 569 -15.62 -11.75 0.67
N ASN A 570 -16.27 -11.68 1.83
CA ASN A 570 -17.70 -11.95 1.98
C ASN A 570 -18.58 -10.94 1.21
N ILE A 571 -18.23 -9.65 1.26
CA ILE A 571 -18.91 -8.60 0.49
C ILE A 571 -18.70 -8.81 -1.01
N ALA A 572 -17.47 -9.11 -1.44
CA ALA A 572 -17.17 -9.38 -2.83
C ALA A 572 -17.93 -10.62 -3.35
N GLN A 573 -18.09 -11.67 -2.54
CA GLN A 573 -18.89 -12.85 -2.92
C GLN A 573 -20.37 -12.52 -3.19
N GLN A 574 -20.91 -11.50 -2.52
CA GLN A 574 -22.31 -11.07 -2.67
C GLN A 574 -22.50 -10.06 -3.80
N GLU A 575 -21.49 -9.23 -4.09
CA GLU A 575 -21.61 -8.10 -5.02
C GLU A 575 -20.90 -8.29 -6.36
N MET A 576 -20.09 -9.35 -6.54
CA MET A 576 -19.27 -9.57 -7.75
C MET A 576 -20.04 -9.42 -9.07
N GLU A 577 -21.24 -9.99 -9.19
CA GLU A 577 -22.05 -9.91 -10.41
C GLU A 577 -22.51 -8.47 -10.70
N TYR A 578 -22.93 -7.74 -9.65
CA TYR A 578 -23.34 -6.34 -9.74
C TYR A 578 -22.14 -5.43 -10.05
N ASP A 579 -21.05 -5.57 -9.31
CA ASP A 579 -19.81 -4.80 -9.51
C ASP A 579 -19.25 -5.03 -10.91
N HIS A 580 -19.23 -6.27 -11.41
CA HIS A 580 -18.74 -6.57 -12.76
C HIS A 580 -19.66 -5.95 -13.82
N ALA A 581 -20.99 -6.06 -13.69
CA ALA A 581 -21.93 -5.44 -14.64
C ALA A 581 -21.84 -3.90 -14.63
N TRP A 582 -21.69 -3.29 -13.45
CA TRP A 582 -21.50 -1.85 -13.28
C TRP A 582 -20.19 -1.38 -13.94
N VAL A 583 -19.09 -2.07 -13.64
CA VAL A 583 -17.77 -1.73 -14.17
C VAL A 583 -17.67 -2.02 -15.67
N SER A 584 -18.30 -3.06 -16.22
CA SER A 584 -18.45 -3.26 -17.67
C SER A 584 -19.13 -2.07 -18.35
N LYS A 585 -20.23 -1.57 -17.78
CA LYS A 585 -20.94 -0.41 -18.32
C LYS A 585 -20.07 0.85 -18.33
N LEU A 586 -19.34 1.11 -17.23
CA LEU A 586 -18.43 2.25 -17.13
C LEU A 586 -17.22 2.13 -18.07
N SER A 587 -16.68 0.91 -18.21
CA SER A 587 -15.53 0.60 -19.08
C SER A 587 -15.84 0.87 -20.55
N ASN A 588 -16.96 0.33 -21.05
CA ASN A 588 -17.41 0.59 -22.41
C ASN A 588 -17.66 2.09 -22.63
N MET A 589 -18.40 2.74 -21.71
CA MET A 589 -18.68 4.18 -21.82
C MET A 589 -17.40 5.04 -21.84
N LEU A 590 -16.36 4.68 -21.08
CA LEU A 590 -15.06 5.36 -21.12
C LEU A 590 -14.37 5.18 -22.47
N VAL A 591 -14.25 3.93 -22.93
CA VAL A 591 -13.56 3.58 -24.19
C VAL A 591 -14.28 4.22 -25.38
N ASP A 592 -15.60 4.04 -25.49
CA ASP A 592 -16.42 4.57 -26.57
C ASP A 592 -16.37 6.11 -26.62
N SER A 593 -16.40 6.78 -25.46
CA SER A 593 -16.35 8.26 -25.38
C SER A 593 -14.99 8.85 -25.71
N ILE A 594 -13.91 8.06 -25.69
CA ILE A 594 -12.57 8.48 -26.12
C ILE A 594 -12.36 8.15 -27.60
N THR A 595 -12.56 6.88 -27.99
CA THR A 595 -12.25 6.39 -29.35
C THR A 595 -13.17 6.94 -30.44
N SER A 596 -14.41 7.33 -30.11
CA SER A 596 -15.32 7.98 -31.07
C SER A 596 -14.99 9.46 -31.34
N ARG A 597 -14.15 10.09 -30.50
CA ARG A 597 -13.83 11.53 -30.58
C ARG A 597 -12.36 11.84 -30.85
N THR A 598 -11.48 10.85 -30.71
CA THR A 598 -10.03 10.99 -30.92
C THR A 598 -9.49 9.79 -31.70
N SER A 599 -8.78 10.06 -32.80
CA SER A 599 -8.15 9.04 -33.66
C SER A 599 -6.82 8.53 -33.09
N HIS A 600 -6.28 7.45 -33.66
CA HIS A 600 -4.97 6.87 -33.30
C HIS A 600 -4.86 6.54 -31.79
N ILE A 601 -5.90 5.91 -31.25
CA ILE A 601 -5.94 5.36 -29.89
C ILE A 601 -5.88 3.84 -29.99
N ILE A 602 -5.00 3.21 -29.22
CA ILE A 602 -4.79 1.76 -29.22
C ILE A 602 -5.15 1.21 -27.83
N ARG A 603 -6.05 0.23 -27.75
CA ARG A 603 -6.30 -0.52 -26.51
C ARG A 603 -5.24 -1.60 -26.34
N ASN A 604 -4.53 -1.56 -25.23
CA ASN A 604 -3.51 -2.54 -24.90
C ASN A 604 -4.16 -3.75 -24.20
N GLY A 605 -3.94 -4.95 -24.75
CA GLY A 605 -4.52 -6.20 -24.26
C GLY A 605 -5.83 -6.62 -24.93
N ASP A 606 -6.14 -7.91 -24.84
CA ASP A 606 -7.31 -8.57 -25.41
C ASP A 606 -8.65 -7.92 -24.96
N PRO A 607 -9.51 -7.40 -25.86
CA PRO A 607 -10.75 -6.76 -25.49
C PRO A 607 -11.86 -7.72 -25.05
N GLU A 608 -11.81 -8.99 -25.47
CA GLU A 608 -12.78 -10.04 -25.09
C GLU A 608 -12.35 -10.73 -23.78
N HIS A 609 -11.05 -10.94 -23.61
CA HIS A 609 -10.46 -11.62 -22.45
C HIS A 609 -9.73 -10.66 -21.50
N SER A 610 -10.35 -9.52 -21.14
CA SER A 610 -9.84 -8.62 -20.09
C SER A 610 -10.88 -8.32 -19.02
N TYR A 611 -10.41 -8.09 -17.79
CA TYR A 611 -11.25 -7.57 -16.71
C TYR A 611 -11.64 -6.11 -17.03
N PRO A 612 -12.94 -5.77 -17.15
CA PRO A 612 -13.40 -4.48 -17.67
C PRO A 612 -12.90 -3.27 -16.87
N GLY A 613 -12.65 -3.41 -15.56
CA GLY A 613 -12.22 -2.29 -14.73
C GLY A 613 -10.75 -1.91 -14.84
N CYS A 614 -9.97 -2.55 -15.71
CA CYS A 614 -8.59 -2.22 -16.00
C CYS A 614 -8.45 -1.89 -17.49
N VAL A 615 -8.75 -0.65 -17.87
CA VAL A 615 -8.64 -0.17 -19.25
C VAL A 615 -7.26 0.43 -19.46
N ASN A 616 -6.53 0.02 -20.49
CA ASN A 616 -5.22 0.59 -20.84
C ASN A 616 -5.25 1.06 -22.30
N LEU A 617 -4.96 2.34 -22.52
CA LEU A 617 -4.98 2.98 -23.84
C LEU A 617 -3.65 3.69 -24.10
N SER A 618 -3.07 3.49 -25.28
CA SER A 618 -1.97 4.30 -25.81
C SER A 618 -2.48 5.40 -26.73
N PHE A 619 -1.96 6.61 -26.53
CA PHE A 619 -2.37 7.85 -27.20
C PHE A 619 -1.29 8.31 -28.16
N ALA A 620 -1.30 7.82 -29.40
CA ALA A 620 -0.22 8.09 -30.34
C ALA A 620 0.03 9.60 -30.54
N TYR A 621 1.29 9.97 -30.72
CA TYR A 621 1.77 11.35 -30.93
C TYR A 621 1.59 12.31 -29.72
N VAL A 622 1.34 11.76 -28.53
CA VAL A 622 1.26 12.49 -27.25
C VAL A 622 2.19 11.85 -26.22
N GLU A 623 2.95 12.65 -25.49
CA GLU A 623 3.76 12.17 -24.36
C GLU A 623 2.86 11.85 -23.14
N GLY A 624 3.02 10.67 -22.55
CA GLY A 624 2.17 10.21 -21.45
C GLY A 624 2.34 11.00 -20.14
N GLU A 625 3.55 11.52 -19.85
CA GLU A 625 3.79 12.37 -18.68
C GLU A 625 3.08 13.72 -18.83
N SER A 626 3.24 14.40 -19.97
CA SER A 626 2.44 15.59 -20.30
C SER A 626 0.92 15.34 -20.24
N LEU A 627 0.44 14.16 -20.65
CA LEU A 627 -0.99 13.81 -20.56
C LEU A 627 -1.45 13.59 -19.10
N LEU A 628 -0.64 12.94 -18.26
CA LEU A 628 -0.91 12.81 -16.82
C LEU A 628 -0.91 14.17 -16.11
N MET A 629 0.05 15.03 -16.42
CA MET A 629 0.13 16.41 -15.89
C MET A 629 -1.06 17.27 -16.33
N ALA A 630 -1.53 17.10 -17.57
CA ALA A 630 -2.74 17.75 -18.06
C ALA A 630 -4.01 17.24 -17.35
N LEU A 631 -4.07 15.93 -17.05
CA LEU A 631 -5.17 15.27 -16.35
C LEU A 631 -5.08 15.35 -14.81
N LYS A 632 -4.41 16.36 -14.24
CA LYS A 632 -4.22 16.58 -12.80
C LYS A 632 -5.48 16.43 -11.91
N ASP A 633 -6.68 16.66 -12.47
CA ASP A 633 -7.96 16.52 -11.77
C ASP A 633 -8.41 15.06 -11.61
N VAL A 634 -7.66 14.09 -12.17
CA VAL A 634 -7.97 12.65 -12.20
C VAL A 634 -6.72 11.85 -11.81
N ALA A 635 -6.80 11.08 -10.74
CA ALA A 635 -5.73 10.17 -10.34
C ALA A 635 -5.70 8.96 -11.29
N LEU A 636 -4.63 8.85 -12.06
CA LEU A 636 -4.38 7.86 -13.12
C LEU A 636 -2.92 7.35 -13.03
N SER A 637 -2.54 6.39 -13.87
CA SER A 637 -1.16 5.86 -13.91
C SER A 637 -0.77 5.37 -15.30
N SER A 638 0.47 5.61 -15.73
CA SER A 638 1.05 5.09 -16.99
C SER A 638 1.59 3.65 -16.90
N GLY A 639 1.55 3.00 -15.73
CA GLY A 639 2.10 1.65 -15.54
C GLY A 639 1.70 1.04 -14.20
N SER A 640 2.49 0.11 -13.65
CA SER A 640 2.28 -0.31 -12.27
C SER A 640 2.67 0.80 -11.26
N ALA A 641 1.96 0.91 -10.15
CA ALA A 641 2.38 1.77 -9.03
C ALA A 641 3.68 1.29 -8.34
N CYS A 642 4.24 0.15 -8.76
CA CYS A 642 5.57 -0.34 -8.36
C CYS A 642 6.68 0.02 -9.37
N THR A 643 6.33 0.72 -10.46
CA THR A 643 7.24 1.22 -11.50
C THR A 643 7.02 2.70 -11.83
N SER A 644 6.01 3.37 -11.26
CA SER A 644 5.69 4.79 -11.48
C SER A 644 6.70 5.79 -10.88
N ALA A 645 7.91 5.35 -10.57
CA ALA A 645 9.02 6.17 -10.08
C ALA A 645 10.30 5.99 -10.94
N SER A 646 10.20 5.24 -12.04
CA SER A 646 11.26 5.05 -13.03
C SER A 646 10.74 5.48 -14.40
N LEU A 647 11.53 6.28 -15.14
CA LEU A 647 11.21 6.72 -16.50
C LEU A 647 11.16 5.58 -17.53
N GLU A 648 11.55 4.36 -17.18
CA GLU A 648 11.53 3.20 -18.09
C GLU A 648 10.11 2.88 -18.59
N PRO A 649 9.91 2.61 -19.89
CA PRO A 649 8.61 2.22 -20.43
C PRO A 649 8.15 0.88 -19.86
N SER A 650 6.83 0.69 -19.76
CA SER A 650 6.25 -0.53 -19.16
C SER A 650 6.78 -1.80 -19.84
N TYR A 651 7.43 -2.64 -19.03
CA TYR A 651 7.90 -3.97 -19.43
C TYR A 651 6.76 -4.87 -19.91
N VAL A 652 5.52 -4.65 -19.44
CA VAL A 652 4.31 -5.36 -19.91
C VAL A 652 3.95 -4.92 -21.33
N LEU A 653 4.00 -3.63 -21.63
CA LEU A 653 3.72 -3.11 -22.97
C LEU A 653 4.82 -3.48 -23.98
N ARG A 654 6.08 -3.45 -23.56
CA ARG A 654 7.21 -3.98 -24.34
C ARG A 654 7.07 -5.49 -24.60
N ALA A 655 6.57 -6.27 -23.65
CA ALA A 655 6.36 -7.71 -23.80
C ALA A 655 5.23 -8.09 -24.78
N ILE A 656 4.19 -7.25 -24.95
CA ILE A 656 3.18 -7.42 -26.02
C ILE A 656 3.65 -6.85 -27.37
N GLY A 657 4.86 -6.29 -27.45
CA GLY A 657 5.41 -5.72 -28.67
C GLY A 657 4.77 -4.39 -29.08
N ALA A 658 4.43 -3.54 -28.10
CA ALA A 658 4.19 -2.12 -28.35
C ALA A 658 5.50 -1.42 -28.72
N GLU A 659 5.42 -0.42 -29.61
CA GLU A 659 6.55 0.45 -29.95
C GLU A 659 6.87 1.38 -28.75
N GLU A 660 8.11 1.82 -28.59
CA GLU A 660 8.58 2.47 -27.35
C GLU A 660 7.78 3.76 -27.04
N ASP A 661 7.58 4.61 -28.04
CA ASP A 661 6.71 5.79 -28.01
C ASP A 661 5.26 5.45 -27.61
N LEU A 662 4.76 4.28 -28.03
CA LEU A 662 3.41 3.79 -27.69
C LEU A 662 3.34 3.25 -26.25
N ALA A 663 4.44 2.79 -25.68
CA ALA A 663 4.53 2.44 -24.26
C ALA A 663 4.61 3.69 -23.37
N HIS A 664 5.39 4.70 -23.76
CA HIS A 664 5.48 5.98 -23.05
C HIS A 664 4.19 6.82 -23.13
N SER A 665 3.40 6.67 -24.19
CA SER A 665 2.10 7.36 -24.38
C SER A 665 0.89 6.60 -23.82
N SER A 666 1.11 5.64 -22.91
CA SER A 666 0.05 4.79 -22.35
C SER A 666 -0.50 5.29 -21.01
N ILE A 667 -1.81 5.08 -20.80
CA ILE A 667 -2.53 5.39 -19.55
C ILE A 667 -3.42 4.20 -19.16
N ARG A 668 -3.30 3.74 -17.92
CA ARG A 668 -4.28 2.85 -17.26
C ARG A 668 -5.34 3.69 -16.55
N PHE A 669 -6.60 3.40 -16.87
CA PHE A 669 -7.79 3.86 -16.17
C PHE A 669 -8.35 2.69 -15.34
N GLY A 670 -8.39 2.87 -14.03
CA GLY A 670 -8.75 1.86 -13.04
C GLY A 670 -10.10 2.12 -12.38
N LEU A 671 -11.14 1.47 -12.89
CA LEU A 671 -12.53 1.62 -12.47
C LEU A 671 -12.90 0.63 -11.34
N GLY A 672 -13.79 1.06 -10.44
CA GLY A 672 -14.26 0.23 -9.33
C GLY A 672 -15.69 0.54 -8.88
N ARG A 673 -16.11 -0.11 -7.78
CA ARG A 673 -17.46 -0.08 -7.18
C ARG A 673 -18.01 1.33 -6.95
N PHE A 674 -17.14 2.24 -6.50
CA PHE A 674 -17.51 3.60 -6.15
C PHE A 674 -17.36 4.60 -7.30
N THR A 675 -16.78 4.20 -8.44
CA THR A 675 -16.68 5.04 -9.62
C THR A 675 -18.08 5.26 -10.20
N THR A 676 -18.36 6.49 -10.60
CA THR A 676 -19.67 6.94 -11.08
C THR A 676 -19.70 7.20 -12.59
N VAL A 677 -20.92 7.33 -13.13
CA VAL A 677 -21.13 7.67 -14.55
C VAL A 677 -20.59 9.05 -14.90
N ASP A 678 -20.69 10.02 -13.99
CA ASP A 678 -20.33 11.41 -14.30
C ASP A 678 -18.83 11.68 -14.12
N GLU A 679 -18.15 10.96 -13.23
CA GLU A 679 -16.67 10.92 -13.19
C GLU A 679 -16.10 10.38 -14.51
N VAL A 680 -16.65 9.28 -15.03
CA VAL A 680 -16.18 8.68 -16.30
C VAL A 680 -16.40 9.62 -17.49
N LYS A 681 -17.53 10.34 -17.54
CA LYS A 681 -17.74 11.40 -18.55
C LYS A 681 -16.69 12.50 -18.41
N TYR A 682 -16.49 13.03 -17.21
CA TYR A 682 -15.52 14.11 -16.96
C TYR A 682 -14.10 13.68 -17.38
N THR A 683 -13.66 12.48 -17.01
CA THR A 683 -12.37 11.94 -17.45
C THR A 683 -12.31 11.76 -18.96
N ALA A 684 -13.35 11.23 -19.62
CA ALA A 684 -13.36 11.07 -21.07
C ALA A 684 -13.30 12.43 -21.81
N ASP A 685 -14.08 13.41 -21.36
CA ASP A 685 -14.14 14.76 -21.93
C ASP A 685 -12.80 15.49 -21.75
N LYS A 686 -12.21 15.42 -20.55
CA LYS A 686 -10.87 15.97 -20.29
C LYS A 686 -9.78 15.25 -21.06
N CYS A 687 -9.83 13.92 -21.16
CA CYS A 687 -8.87 13.13 -21.93
C CYS A 687 -8.88 13.56 -23.40
N VAL A 688 -10.06 13.63 -24.04
CA VAL A 688 -10.21 14.11 -25.42
C VAL A 688 -9.72 15.56 -25.56
N GLN A 689 -10.09 16.45 -24.64
CA GLN A 689 -9.65 17.87 -24.65
C GLN A 689 -8.12 18.00 -24.58
N HIS A 690 -7.47 17.27 -23.68
CA HIS A 690 -6.02 17.37 -23.46
C HIS A 690 -5.20 16.61 -24.51
N VAL A 691 -5.66 15.46 -25.01
CA VAL A 691 -4.98 14.74 -26.11
C VAL A 691 -4.97 15.58 -27.38
N ASN A 692 -6.09 16.21 -27.74
CA ASN A 692 -6.15 17.07 -28.93
C ASN A 692 -5.22 18.28 -28.77
N ARG A 693 -5.25 18.97 -27.62
CA ARG A 693 -4.34 20.09 -27.33
C ARG A 693 -2.86 19.69 -27.30
N LEU A 694 -2.52 18.51 -26.82
CA LEU A 694 -1.13 18.02 -26.83
C LEU A 694 -0.67 17.68 -28.25
N ARG A 695 -1.57 17.17 -29.10
CA ARG A 695 -1.30 16.97 -30.54
C ARG A 695 -1.14 18.26 -31.32
N GLU A 696 -1.89 19.32 -30.99
CA GLU A 696 -1.71 20.67 -31.54
C GLU A 696 -0.32 21.28 -31.26
N MET A 697 0.42 20.75 -30.27
CA MET A 697 1.79 21.16 -29.91
C MET A 697 2.85 20.10 -30.27
N SER A 698 2.47 19.02 -30.97
CA SER A 698 3.33 17.86 -31.22
C SER A 698 3.85 17.85 -32.67
N PRO A 699 5.17 18.01 -32.91
CA PRO A 699 5.72 17.98 -34.27
C PRO A 699 5.56 16.60 -34.93
N LEU A 700 5.47 15.52 -34.13
CA LEU A 700 5.15 14.17 -34.62
C LEU A 700 3.72 14.08 -35.18
N TRP A 701 2.79 14.88 -34.66
CA TRP A 701 1.42 14.95 -35.17
C TRP A 701 1.34 15.79 -36.45
N GLU A 702 2.04 16.93 -36.50
CA GLU A 702 2.15 17.79 -37.68
C GLU A 702 2.68 17.01 -38.89
N MET A 703 3.81 16.32 -38.74
CA MET A 703 4.38 15.44 -39.77
C MET A 703 3.40 14.37 -40.27
N VAL A 704 2.58 13.79 -39.38
CA VAL A 704 1.58 12.78 -39.74
C VAL A 704 0.35 13.40 -40.42
N GLN A 705 -0.01 14.66 -40.13
CA GLN A 705 -1.01 15.39 -40.91
C GLN A 705 -0.51 15.76 -42.32
N GLU A 706 0.79 16.03 -42.47
CA GLU A 706 1.43 16.21 -43.78
C GLU A 706 1.61 14.90 -44.57
N GLY A 707 1.35 13.74 -43.95
CA GLY A 707 1.46 12.42 -44.58
C GLY A 707 2.88 11.85 -44.60
N ILE A 708 3.79 12.37 -43.77
CA ILE A 708 5.17 11.88 -43.64
C ILE A 708 5.19 10.59 -42.81
N ASP A 709 5.84 9.55 -43.32
CA ASP A 709 6.11 8.34 -42.53
C ASP A 709 7.26 8.60 -41.55
N LEU A 710 6.94 8.64 -40.25
CA LEU A 710 7.90 8.80 -39.15
C LEU A 710 9.00 7.72 -39.15
N LYS A 711 8.77 6.57 -39.79
CA LYS A 711 9.75 5.47 -39.93
C LYS A 711 10.74 5.67 -41.07
N SER A 712 10.52 6.68 -41.93
CA SER A 712 11.52 7.15 -42.91
C SER A 712 12.47 8.21 -42.35
N ILE A 713 12.16 8.79 -41.18
CA ILE A 713 12.96 9.85 -40.56
C ILE A 713 14.18 9.24 -39.88
N GLN A 714 15.37 9.76 -40.21
CA GLN A 714 16.61 9.40 -39.52
C GLN A 714 16.76 10.23 -38.25
N TRP A 715 16.21 9.72 -37.14
CA TRP A 715 16.39 10.30 -35.81
C TRP A 715 17.86 10.27 -35.39
N SER A 716 18.37 11.40 -34.91
CA SER A 716 19.73 11.50 -34.36
C SER A 716 19.84 10.70 -33.06
N GLN A 717 20.65 9.65 -33.07
CA GLN A 717 20.87 8.79 -31.90
C GLN A 717 21.49 9.57 -30.73
N HIS A 718 21.03 9.24 -29.52
CA HIS A 718 21.61 9.63 -28.24
C HIS A 718 22.27 8.41 -27.57
#